data_AF-A0A5N5CZN9-F1
#
_entry.id   AF-A0A5N5CZN9-F1
#
_cell.length_a   1.000
_cell.length_b   1.000
_cell.length_c   1.000
_cell.angle_alpha   90.00
_cell.angle_beta   90.00
_cell.angle_gamma   90.00
#
_symmetry.space_group_name_H-M   'P 1'
#
loop_
_entity.id
_entity.type
_entity.pdbx_description
1 polymer ?
#
loop_
_entity_poly.entity_id
_entity_poly.type
_entity_poly.pdbx_seq_one_letter_code
_entity_poly.pdbx_strand_id
1 'polypeptide(L)'
;MVKRALDAGAHGICVPLLNTADDARKLVSSAKFPPQGKRGFSPELAIGKFASKRTGDYLLQANDALVTIAQIETKEALDNVDEIAAVPGIDVLFIGPFDLANDIGHPIIGGIMHDELKAAFDRIYKAATDNGKWAGIYCNNGTEGHEYAQKGFHMVSIGADLVDIPSHFDNALCMARGPIVRIAPNECSVCDPQAWKEIYAVNAGFTKTDFYLTQAPNLSPHADSFTQLDEKKHTFRRRMIQHIFTFKTVLDNEKYLDVVTELFMQRMAELADKGTVFDISEWVHWYTFDVIGELFFGRMFGFLRERKDIGGYIAAVDIILPHAIRVAVLPKLLWPLQILVLPFSAKLRRSLSVFKSLTAVSKKLVDERVESGKGRPDMLERLLEVSREKSPDFDITDVYTESYTAIFAGSDTTAVAIRSALYNLCKNPDAYAKLQREIDQYQAEGKLSSIITYAEASNMPYVTAVCKEAMRVFPSIALSFPRHVPKGGRNLCGYYIPAGYRVGVNPAAFHFVKSIFGEDADDFNPDRWFRSDAKEMERHMFQFGQGSRQCIGKNIAAAEIWKFLPQFLRSFHIELANPKAEWREINYCYDIMVKVAIAGGTGDVGRTIVEVIQNDSKHEAIVLTRKPSQEQLGAPVVVVDYTDVSSLTRTLEDNDIDTVICALGTSGDGVNEAQINLIKASDASSKTKRFVPSCFAISYPRDNGNPMFDSYILAIDELKKSKSLKWTVVHNGIFLDYFAIGRIKSYLKPHPLVIDIEHRMAALPGSGDIPVTITYSFDMAKFLVAELDLEDWPEESRIAGDIITWNEFVRLAEEATGSKFEVTFDDEEKLKRSEITELPFQKIAYISQPKEVFQAGSALFELMTLDRKMMAIPPEVNSRFPNIQPMTVKEMLDCCWRAEKA
;
A
#
# COMPACT_ATOMS: atom_id res chain seq x y z
N MET A 1 -26.92 28.88 12.86
CA MET A 1 -26.95 28.25 11.51
C MET A 1 -28.36 27.87 11.08
N VAL A 2 -29.21 27.34 11.98
CA VAL A 2 -30.63 26.97 11.74
C VAL A 2 -31.40 27.96 10.85
N LYS A 3 -31.47 29.25 11.23
CA LYS A 3 -32.16 30.28 10.43
C LYS A 3 -31.64 30.36 8.98
N ARG A 4 -30.32 30.33 8.77
CA ARG A 4 -29.72 30.43 7.43
C ARG A 4 -30.10 29.24 6.56
N ALA A 5 -30.08 28.02 7.11
CA ALA A 5 -30.47 26.81 6.40
C ALA A 5 -31.96 26.82 6.03
N LEU A 6 -32.83 27.25 6.96
CA LEU A 6 -34.26 27.39 6.71
C LEU A 6 -34.58 28.50 5.70
N ASP A 7 -33.83 29.61 5.72
CA ASP A 7 -33.98 30.72 4.75
C ASP A 7 -33.47 30.31 3.36
N ALA A 8 -32.53 29.36 3.28
CA ALA A 8 -32.08 28.74 2.03
C ALA A 8 -33.07 27.69 1.47
N GLY A 9 -34.19 27.42 2.17
CA GLY A 9 -35.27 26.55 1.70
C GLY A 9 -35.32 25.16 2.32
N ALA A 10 -34.55 24.87 3.37
CA ALA A 10 -34.70 23.64 4.13
C ALA A 10 -36.07 23.59 4.83
N HIS A 11 -36.77 22.45 4.71
CA HIS A 11 -38.06 22.21 5.37
C HIS A 11 -37.94 21.33 6.63
N GLY A 12 -36.75 20.77 6.86
CA GLY A 12 -36.40 20.11 8.10
C GLY A 12 -34.97 20.44 8.50
N ILE A 13 -34.70 20.50 9.79
CA ILE A 13 -33.35 20.76 10.34
C ILE A 13 -33.03 19.70 11.38
N CYS A 14 -32.00 18.90 11.09
CA CYS A 14 -31.36 18.00 12.05
C CYS A 14 -30.20 18.72 12.73
N VAL A 15 -30.24 18.78 14.06
CA VAL A 15 -29.17 19.38 14.86
C VAL A 15 -28.42 18.28 15.61
N PRO A 16 -27.14 18.04 15.25
CA PRO A 16 -26.24 17.16 16.01
C PRO A 16 -25.81 17.82 17.33
N LEU A 17 -25.26 17.02 18.23
CA LEU A 17 -24.69 17.40 19.53
C LEU A 17 -25.67 18.16 20.44
N LEU A 18 -26.93 17.74 20.42
CA LEU A 18 -27.99 18.25 21.30
C LEU A 18 -28.12 17.34 22.51
N ASN A 19 -27.61 17.78 23.66
CA ASN A 19 -27.49 16.91 24.85
C ASN A 19 -28.58 17.14 25.90
N THR A 20 -29.25 18.30 25.87
CA THR A 20 -30.19 18.70 26.93
C THR A 20 -31.51 19.25 26.39
N ALA A 21 -32.55 19.27 27.24
CA ALA A 21 -33.83 19.89 26.91
C ALA A 21 -33.71 21.40 26.63
N ASP A 22 -32.71 22.09 27.21
CA ASP A 22 -32.44 23.50 26.88
C ASP A 22 -31.90 23.67 25.47
N ASP A 23 -31.08 22.75 24.98
CA ASP A 23 -30.59 22.78 23.60
C ASP A 23 -31.71 22.51 22.60
N ALA A 24 -32.63 21.60 22.93
CA ALA A 24 -33.89 21.42 22.20
C ALA A 24 -34.75 22.70 22.19
N ARG A 25 -34.91 23.38 23.32
CA ARG A 25 -35.61 24.67 23.37
C ARG A 25 -34.94 25.74 22.50
N LYS A 26 -33.61 25.79 22.45
CA LYS A 26 -32.84 26.71 21.58
C LYS A 26 -33.06 26.38 20.10
N LEU A 27 -33.11 25.10 19.72
CA LEU A 27 -33.45 24.66 18.37
C LEU A 27 -34.84 25.16 17.97
N VAL A 28 -35.88 24.84 18.76
CA VAL A 28 -37.25 25.26 18.49
C VAL A 28 -37.35 26.80 18.40
N SER A 29 -36.77 27.51 19.37
CA SER A 29 -36.76 28.97 19.38
C SER A 29 -36.07 29.56 18.14
N SER A 30 -35.09 28.89 17.56
CA SER A 30 -34.36 29.37 16.38
C SER A 30 -35.05 28.99 15.06
N ALA A 31 -35.85 27.92 15.06
CA ALA A 31 -36.50 27.37 13.87
C ALA A 31 -37.90 27.94 13.63
N LYS A 32 -38.69 28.15 14.69
CA LYS A 32 -40.12 28.53 14.58
C LYS A 32 -40.32 30.06 14.70
N PHE A 33 -41.36 30.57 14.04
CA PHE A 33 -41.82 31.95 14.13
C PHE A 33 -42.61 32.21 15.43
N PRO A 34 -42.72 33.47 15.89
CA PRO A 34 -43.57 33.82 17.02
C PRO A 34 -45.03 33.33 16.85
N PRO A 35 -45.70 32.85 17.92
CA PRO A 35 -45.24 32.82 19.32
C PRO A 35 -44.39 31.59 19.71
N GLN A 36 -44.25 30.58 18.84
CA GLN A 36 -43.54 29.33 19.18
C GLN A 36 -42.02 29.49 19.25
N GLY A 37 -41.47 30.48 18.55
CA GLY A 37 -40.05 30.79 18.57
C GLY A 37 -39.75 32.26 18.25
N LYS A 38 -38.50 32.54 17.90
CA LYS A 38 -37.95 33.88 17.65
C LYS A 38 -37.35 34.03 16.25
N ARG A 39 -37.68 33.14 15.31
CA ARG A 39 -37.17 33.21 13.93
C ARG A 39 -37.60 34.53 13.27
N GLY A 40 -36.62 35.26 12.72
CA GLY A 40 -36.87 36.48 11.94
C GLY A 40 -37.35 36.18 10.52
N PHE A 41 -38.20 37.04 9.97
CA PHE A 41 -38.80 36.90 8.64
C PHE A 41 -37.86 37.40 7.53
N SER A 42 -37.49 36.54 6.56
CA SER A 42 -36.69 36.90 5.37
C SER A 42 -36.98 35.91 4.21
N PRO A 43 -37.91 36.21 3.29
CA PRO A 43 -38.57 35.20 2.46
C PRO A 43 -37.89 34.87 1.11
N GLU A 44 -36.65 35.29 0.86
CA GLU A 44 -36.10 35.38 -0.51
C GLU A 44 -36.04 34.05 -1.30
N LEU A 45 -36.05 32.87 -0.65
CA LEU A 45 -35.89 31.57 -1.34
C LEU A 45 -36.94 30.49 -0.97
N ALA A 46 -37.66 30.60 0.16
CA ALA A 46 -38.47 29.49 0.70
C ALA A 46 -39.95 29.43 0.22
N ILE A 47 -40.50 30.49 -0.37
CA ILE A 47 -41.95 30.57 -0.70
C ILE A 47 -42.36 29.63 -1.85
N GLY A 48 -41.42 29.23 -2.73
CA GLY A 48 -41.71 28.54 -3.98
C GLY A 48 -42.35 27.14 -3.88
N LYS A 49 -42.42 26.56 -2.67
CA LYS A 49 -42.92 25.19 -2.42
C LYS A 49 -44.31 25.13 -1.78
N PHE A 50 -44.88 26.26 -1.34
CA PHE A 50 -46.24 26.31 -0.78
C PHE A 50 -47.27 26.50 -1.89
N ALA A 51 -48.37 25.75 -1.84
CA ALA A 51 -49.41 25.70 -2.89
C ALA A 51 -50.05 27.07 -3.19
N SER A 52 -49.97 28.02 -2.25
CA SER A 52 -50.38 29.42 -2.42
C SER A 52 -49.15 30.33 -2.32
N LYS A 53 -48.90 31.13 -3.37
CA LYS A 53 -47.80 32.12 -3.41
C LYS A 53 -48.02 33.35 -2.49
N ARG A 54 -49.04 33.32 -1.61
CA ARG A 54 -49.33 34.45 -0.71
C ARG A 54 -48.52 34.32 0.57
N THR A 55 -47.76 35.35 0.91
CA THR A 55 -46.92 35.43 2.12
C THR A 55 -47.70 35.16 3.42
N GLY A 56 -48.99 35.52 3.48
CA GLY A 56 -49.85 35.24 4.63
C GLY A 56 -50.07 33.76 4.88
N ASP A 57 -50.29 32.97 3.83
CA ASP A 57 -50.53 31.52 3.95
C ASP A 57 -49.26 30.78 4.39
N TYR A 58 -48.09 31.25 3.91
CA TYR A 58 -46.79 30.77 4.40
C TYR A 58 -46.66 31.01 5.91
N LEU A 59 -46.92 32.21 6.42
CA LEU A 59 -46.78 32.49 7.85
C LEU A 59 -47.74 31.67 8.72
N LEU A 60 -48.92 31.34 8.21
CA LEU A 60 -49.89 30.50 8.90
C LEU A 60 -49.47 29.03 8.96
N GLN A 61 -48.76 28.53 7.95
CA GLN A 61 -48.41 27.11 7.82
C GLN A 61 -46.93 26.81 8.14
N ALA A 62 -46.07 27.83 8.17
CA ALA A 62 -44.62 27.65 8.24
C ALA A 62 -44.18 26.91 9.51
N ASN A 63 -44.79 27.16 10.67
CA ASN A 63 -44.41 26.45 11.88
C ASN A 63 -44.80 24.96 11.83
N ASP A 64 -45.96 24.66 11.25
CA ASP A 64 -46.50 23.29 11.18
C ASP A 64 -45.86 22.47 10.05
N ALA A 65 -45.39 23.13 8.99
CA ALA A 65 -44.72 22.48 7.86
C ALA A 65 -43.21 22.23 8.09
N LEU A 66 -42.61 22.84 9.12
CA LEU A 66 -41.19 22.69 9.42
C LEU A 66 -40.94 21.55 10.39
N VAL A 67 -40.02 20.64 10.05
CA VAL A 67 -39.62 19.53 10.91
C VAL A 67 -38.33 19.87 11.66
N THR A 68 -38.38 19.92 12.99
CA THR A 68 -37.18 20.04 13.82
C THR A 68 -36.79 18.69 14.38
N ILE A 69 -35.53 18.32 14.14
CA ILE A 69 -35.02 16.98 14.41
C ILE A 69 -33.87 17.12 15.41
N ALA A 70 -34.02 16.48 16.57
CA ALA A 70 -32.96 16.37 17.56
C ALA A 70 -32.21 15.05 17.32
N GLN A 71 -30.93 15.13 16.98
CA GLN A 71 -30.11 13.95 16.80
C GLN A 71 -29.57 13.47 18.15
N ILE A 72 -29.90 12.24 18.51
CA ILE A 72 -29.44 11.59 19.74
C ILE A 72 -28.22 10.75 19.38
N GLU A 73 -27.05 11.26 19.75
CA GLU A 73 -25.75 10.72 19.33
C GLU A 73 -24.68 10.74 20.44
N THR A 74 -25.04 11.15 21.65
CA THR A 74 -24.18 11.12 22.83
C THR A 74 -24.88 10.40 23.96
N LYS A 75 -24.10 9.87 24.90
CA LYS A 75 -24.60 9.30 26.15
C LYS A 75 -25.38 10.33 26.96
N GLU A 76 -24.93 11.58 26.99
CA GLU A 76 -25.64 12.66 27.68
C GLU A 76 -27.03 12.92 27.06
N ALA A 77 -27.13 12.96 25.73
CA ALA A 77 -28.40 13.09 25.04
C ALA A 77 -29.33 11.89 25.30
N LEU A 78 -28.78 10.68 25.33
CA LEU A 78 -29.50 9.45 25.66
C LEU A 78 -30.02 9.47 27.11
N ASP A 79 -29.21 9.94 28.06
CA ASP A 79 -29.59 10.03 29.47
C ASP A 79 -30.73 11.03 29.68
N ASN A 80 -30.74 12.12 28.92
CA ASN A 80 -31.77 13.17 28.94
C ASN A 80 -32.90 12.99 27.91
N VAL A 81 -32.99 11.82 27.25
CA VAL A 81 -33.84 11.65 26.05
C VAL A 81 -35.33 11.93 26.30
N ASP A 82 -35.85 11.60 27.48
CA ASP A 82 -37.25 11.84 27.84
C ASP A 82 -37.56 13.34 28.01
N GLU A 83 -36.63 14.10 28.59
CA GLU A 83 -36.77 15.54 28.75
C GLU A 83 -36.65 16.27 27.41
N ILE A 84 -35.77 15.80 26.53
CA ILE A 84 -35.63 16.28 25.16
C ILE A 84 -36.91 15.99 24.37
N ALA A 85 -37.45 14.77 24.47
CA ALA A 85 -38.69 14.35 23.81
C ALA A 85 -39.90 15.20 24.25
N ALA A 86 -39.94 15.60 25.52
CA ALA A 86 -41.03 16.40 26.08
C ALA A 86 -41.04 17.87 25.58
N VAL A 87 -39.98 18.36 24.93
CA VAL A 87 -39.91 19.75 24.47
C VAL A 87 -40.96 20.03 23.37
N PRO A 88 -41.88 20.99 23.58
CA PRO A 88 -42.83 21.38 22.55
C PRO A 88 -42.13 21.95 21.32
N GLY A 89 -42.53 21.50 20.14
CA GLY A 89 -41.98 21.95 18.86
C GLY A 89 -40.81 21.13 18.34
N ILE A 90 -40.24 20.18 19.11
CA ILE A 90 -39.43 19.07 18.58
C ILE A 90 -40.37 18.07 17.89
N ASP A 91 -40.01 17.65 16.68
CA ASP A 91 -40.86 16.81 15.84
C ASP A 91 -40.30 15.37 15.71
N VAL A 92 -38.97 15.22 15.65
CA VAL A 92 -38.29 13.93 15.47
C VAL A 92 -37.14 13.78 16.47
N LEU A 93 -37.02 12.59 17.08
CA LEU A 93 -35.78 12.11 17.67
C LEU A 93 -35.08 11.19 16.68
N PHE A 94 -33.91 11.58 16.21
CA PHE A 94 -33.16 10.85 15.18
C PHE A 94 -31.92 10.22 15.77
N ILE A 95 -31.76 8.91 15.60
CA ILE A 95 -30.63 8.16 16.15
C ILE A 95 -29.42 8.33 15.24
N GLY A 96 -28.31 8.83 15.79
CA GLY A 96 -26.98 8.79 15.19
C GLY A 96 -26.21 7.56 15.71
N PRO A 97 -26.33 6.38 15.07
CA PRO A 97 -25.93 5.12 15.67
C PRO A 97 -24.43 5.00 15.90
N PHE A 98 -23.60 5.51 14.99
CA PHE A 98 -22.14 5.42 15.07
C PHE A 98 -21.56 6.33 16.15
N ASP A 99 -21.98 7.58 16.18
CA ASP A 99 -21.55 8.55 17.19
C ASP A 99 -22.04 8.13 18.57
N LEU A 100 -23.30 7.67 18.69
CA LEU A 100 -23.82 7.15 19.95
C LEU A 100 -23.04 5.92 20.43
N ALA A 101 -22.74 5.00 19.52
CA ALA A 101 -21.93 3.82 19.79
C ALA A 101 -20.53 4.18 20.29
N ASN A 102 -19.87 5.14 19.66
CA ASN A 102 -18.57 5.64 20.08
C ASN A 102 -18.64 6.24 21.49
N ASP A 103 -19.64 7.08 21.76
CA ASP A 103 -19.75 7.83 23.01
C ASP A 103 -20.13 6.95 24.22
N ILE A 104 -20.95 5.91 24.02
CA ILE A 104 -21.24 4.92 25.07
C ILE A 104 -20.14 3.88 25.25
N GLY A 105 -19.05 3.94 24.47
CA GLY A 105 -17.88 3.05 24.59
C GLY A 105 -18.00 1.72 23.84
N HIS A 106 -18.95 1.61 22.92
CA HIS A 106 -19.22 0.41 22.13
C HIS A 106 -19.25 0.70 20.62
N PRO A 107 -18.13 1.11 20.00
CA PRO A 107 -18.07 1.46 18.59
C PRO A 107 -18.59 0.32 17.71
N ILE A 108 -19.35 0.67 16.65
CA ILE A 108 -19.80 -0.32 15.66
C ILE A 108 -18.60 -0.70 14.79
N ILE A 109 -17.97 -1.83 15.11
CA ILE A 109 -16.83 -2.38 14.36
C ILE A 109 -17.32 -3.63 13.61
N GLY A 110 -17.00 -3.72 12.31
CA GLY A 110 -17.40 -4.86 11.48
C GLY A 110 -18.93 -5.04 11.34
N GLY A 111 -19.72 -3.97 11.53
CA GLY A 111 -21.18 -4.02 11.49
C GLY A 111 -21.84 -4.69 12.70
N ILE A 112 -21.09 -5.02 13.75
CA ILE A 112 -21.62 -5.64 14.96
C ILE A 112 -22.12 -4.55 15.91
N MET A 113 -23.41 -4.61 16.29
CA MET A 113 -24.00 -3.72 17.30
C MET A 113 -24.05 -4.41 18.66
N HIS A 114 -23.48 -3.75 19.68
CA HIS A 114 -23.55 -4.19 21.08
C HIS A 114 -25.00 -4.15 21.60
N ASP A 115 -25.34 -5.03 22.54
CA ASP A 115 -26.72 -5.11 23.06
C ASP A 115 -27.13 -3.85 23.81
N GLU A 116 -26.19 -3.15 24.44
CA GLU A 116 -26.44 -1.84 25.08
C GLU A 116 -26.81 -0.76 24.05
N LEU A 117 -26.20 -0.79 22.87
CA LEU A 117 -26.56 0.13 21.78
C LEU A 117 -27.97 -0.16 21.25
N LYS A 118 -28.32 -1.44 21.09
CA LYS A 118 -29.69 -1.84 20.69
C LYS A 118 -30.71 -1.40 21.73
N ALA A 119 -30.40 -1.59 23.01
CA ALA A 119 -31.25 -1.12 24.12
C ALA A 119 -31.38 0.41 24.14
N ALA A 120 -30.32 1.14 23.79
CA ALA A 120 -30.38 2.59 23.62
C ALA A 120 -31.32 2.99 22.47
N PHE A 121 -31.30 2.28 21.33
CA PHE A 121 -32.22 2.55 20.23
C PHE A 121 -33.67 2.34 20.64
N ASP A 122 -33.96 1.25 21.35
CA ASP A 122 -35.29 0.96 21.89
C ASP A 122 -35.75 2.03 22.89
N ARG A 123 -34.84 2.53 23.75
CA ARG A 123 -35.11 3.63 24.69
C ARG A 123 -35.47 4.92 23.96
N ILE A 124 -34.70 5.30 22.93
CA ILE A 124 -34.94 6.52 22.14
C ILE A 124 -36.28 6.40 21.39
N TYR A 125 -36.55 5.25 20.78
CA TYR A 125 -37.83 4.97 20.11
C TYR A 125 -39.00 5.10 21.08
N LYS A 126 -38.87 4.54 22.30
CA LYS A 126 -39.89 4.63 23.34
C LYS A 126 -40.11 6.08 23.78
N ALA A 127 -39.05 6.83 24.07
CA ALA A 127 -39.15 8.23 24.49
C ALA A 127 -39.84 9.10 23.42
N ALA A 128 -39.52 8.87 22.14
CA ALA A 128 -40.18 9.53 21.03
C ALA A 128 -41.69 9.21 21.00
N THR A 129 -42.04 7.93 21.00
CA THR A 129 -43.43 7.48 20.88
C THR A 129 -44.30 7.88 22.08
N ASP A 130 -43.80 7.76 23.31
CA ASP A 130 -44.51 8.18 24.53
C ASP A 130 -44.86 9.68 24.52
N ASN A 131 -44.03 10.51 23.86
CA ASN A 131 -44.24 11.96 23.73
C ASN A 131 -44.90 12.37 22.39
N GLY A 132 -45.39 11.41 21.61
CA GLY A 132 -46.05 11.66 20.33
C GLY A 132 -45.11 12.25 19.26
N LYS A 133 -43.81 11.95 19.32
CA LYS A 133 -42.77 12.37 18.37
C LYS A 133 -42.48 11.24 17.38
N TRP A 134 -41.97 11.61 16.21
CA TRP A 134 -41.46 10.62 15.27
C TRP A 134 -40.07 10.13 15.68
N ALA A 135 -39.83 8.84 15.50
CA ALA A 135 -38.52 8.23 15.68
C ALA A 135 -37.84 8.07 14.31
N GLY A 136 -36.59 8.53 14.21
CA GLY A 136 -35.75 8.36 13.03
C GLY A 136 -34.47 7.61 13.34
N ILE A 137 -33.89 6.97 12.33
CA ILE A 137 -32.65 6.21 12.45
C ILE A 137 -31.87 6.23 11.14
N TYR A 138 -30.54 6.26 11.27
CA TYR A 138 -29.63 6.04 10.17
C TYR A 138 -29.31 4.54 10.01
N CYS A 139 -29.44 4.00 8.79
CA CYS A 139 -29.07 2.61 8.48
C CYS A 139 -28.09 2.58 7.29
N ASN A 140 -27.27 1.53 7.23
CA ASN A 140 -26.21 1.42 6.22
C ASN A 140 -26.64 0.66 4.96
N ASN A 141 -27.80 0.01 4.97
CA ASN A 141 -28.32 -0.71 3.81
C ASN A 141 -29.84 -0.85 3.88
N GLY A 142 -30.45 -1.24 2.76
CA GLY A 142 -31.89 -1.41 2.64
C GLY A 142 -32.48 -2.53 3.50
N THR A 143 -31.71 -3.57 3.85
CA THR A 143 -32.20 -4.67 4.72
C THR A 143 -32.44 -4.15 6.13
N GLU A 144 -31.43 -3.49 6.70
CA GLU A 144 -31.52 -2.85 8.02
C GLU A 144 -32.60 -1.76 8.04
N GLY A 145 -32.67 -0.95 6.97
CA GLY A 145 -33.72 0.04 6.84
C GLY A 145 -35.13 -0.57 6.83
N HIS A 146 -35.31 -1.72 6.17
CA HIS A 146 -36.57 -2.44 6.18
C HIS A 146 -36.93 -2.96 7.58
N GLU A 147 -35.97 -3.50 8.32
CA GLU A 147 -36.18 -3.99 9.68
C GLU A 147 -36.64 -2.88 10.64
N TYR A 148 -35.99 -1.71 10.62
CA TYR A 148 -36.41 -0.61 11.49
C TYR A 148 -37.72 0.03 11.05
N ALA A 149 -38.02 0.07 9.75
CA ALA A 149 -39.34 0.47 9.27
C ALA A 149 -40.44 -0.48 9.80
N GLN A 150 -40.20 -1.80 9.81
CA GLN A 150 -41.12 -2.78 10.40
C GLN A 150 -41.28 -2.61 11.92
N LYS A 151 -40.23 -2.15 12.61
CA LYS A 151 -40.27 -1.81 14.04
C LYS A 151 -41.03 -0.51 14.34
N GLY A 152 -41.48 0.22 13.33
CA GLY A 152 -42.29 1.43 13.47
C GLY A 152 -41.51 2.74 13.44
N PHE A 153 -40.22 2.71 13.07
CA PHE A 153 -39.49 3.96 12.81
C PHE A 153 -40.09 4.71 11.62
N HIS A 154 -40.20 6.03 11.76
CA HIS A 154 -40.92 6.89 10.84
C HIS A 154 -40.01 7.49 9.77
N MET A 155 -38.75 7.74 10.13
CA MET A 155 -37.73 8.35 9.26
C MET A 155 -36.49 7.46 9.23
N VAL A 156 -36.35 6.65 8.18
CA VAL A 156 -35.29 5.64 8.07
C VAL A 156 -34.37 5.97 6.90
N SER A 157 -33.08 6.20 7.16
CA SER A 157 -32.07 6.24 6.10
C SER A 157 -31.82 4.82 5.58
N ILE A 158 -31.55 4.67 4.29
CA ILE A 158 -31.30 3.35 3.66
C ILE A 158 -29.88 3.21 3.09
N GLY A 159 -29.02 4.22 3.28
CA GLY A 159 -27.66 4.26 2.74
C GLY A 159 -26.94 5.60 2.95
N ALA A 160 -25.69 5.67 2.49
CA ALA A 160 -24.77 6.81 2.62
C ALA A 160 -24.24 7.18 1.23
N ASP A 161 -24.38 8.42 0.80
CA ASP A 161 -23.87 8.87 -0.51
C ASP A 161 -22.36 8.65 -0.66
N LEU A 162 -21.57 8.90 0.39
CA LEU A 162 -20.13 8.63 0.46
C LEU A 162 -19.74 7.17 0.24
N VAL A 163 -20.64 6.21 0.48
CA VAL A 163 -20.38 4.77 0.31
C VAL A 163 -21.06 4.25 -0.94
N ASP A 164 -22.34 4.59 -1.12
CA ASP A 164 -23.18 4.07 -2.19
C ASP A 164 -22.78 4.64 -3.55
N ILE A 165 -22.40 5.93 -3.63
CA ILE A 165 -22.03 6.56 -4.91
C ILE A 165 -20.71 5.97 -5.44
N PRO A 166 -19.59 5.94 -4.68
CA PRO A 166 -18.37 5.29 -5.14
C PRO A 166 -18.58 3.81 -5.44
N SER A 167 -19.27 3.07 -4.56
CA SER A 167 -19.54 1.64 -4.78
C SER A 167 -20.34 1.40 -6.06
N HIS A 168 -21.33 2.25 -6.34
CA HIS A 168 -22.09 2.18 -7.58
C HIS A 168 -21.25 2.56 -8.80
N PHE A 169 -20.40 3.59 -8.72
CA PHE A 169 -19.50 3.97 -9.80
C PHE A 169 -18.42 2.93 -10.08
N ASP A 170 -17.81 2.34 -9.05
CA ASP A 170 -16.84 1.25 -9.20
C ASP A 170 -17.50 0.02 -9.81
N ASN A 171 -18.69 -0.35 -9.32
CA ASN A 171 -19.47 -1.42 -9.93
C ASN A 171 -19.84 -1.10 -11.39
N ALA A 172 -20.31 0.11 -11.67
CA ALA A 172 -20.68 0.54 -13.02
C ALA A 172 -19.45 0.63 -13.95
N LEU A 173 -18.28 1.03 -13.46
CA LEU A 173 -17.03 1.11 -14.21
C LEU A 173 -16.45 -0.29 -14.46
N CYS A 174 -16.53 -1.17 -13.47
CA CYS A 174 -16.19 -2.58 -13.60
C CYS A 174 -17.10 -3.27 -14.63
N MET A 175 -18.42 -2.96 -14.58
CA MET A 175 -19.38 -3.39 -15.59
C MET A 175 -19.12 -2.76 -16.97
N ALA A 176 -18.75 -1.48 -17.04
CA ALA A 176 -18.48 -0.76 -18.29
C ALA A 176 -17.21 -1.27 -19.01
N ARG A 177 -16.24 -1.82 -18.28
CA ARG A 177 -15.06 -2.50 -18.85
C ARG A 177 -15.38 -3.89 -19.41
N GLY A 178 -16.55 -4.45 -19.08
CA GLY A 178 -17.08 -5.69 -19.61
C GLY A 178 -16.43 -6.96 -19.05
N PRO A 179 -17.09 -8.13 -19.20
CA PRO A 179 -16.61 -9.43 -18.71
C PRO A 179 -15.38 -9.96 -19.47
N ILE A 180 -14.98 -9.29 -20.55
CA ILE A 180 -13.83 -9.64 -21.37
C ILE A 180 -13.11 -8.37 -21.84
N VAL A 181 -11.82 -8.29 -21.56
CA VAL A 181 -10.97 -7.15 -21.93
C VAL A 181 -9.86 -7.64 -22.87
N ARG A 182 -9.71 -7.01 -24.03
CA ARG A 182 -8.57 -7.27 -24.92
C ARG A 182 -7.33 -6.58 -24.37
N ILE A 183 -6.31 -7.36 -23.98
CA ILE A 183 -5.06 -6.87 -23.38
C ILE A 183 -3.87 -6.91 -24.35
N ALA A 184 -4.00 -7.62 -25.47
CA ALA A 184 -3.05 -7.60 -26.58
C ALA A 184 -3.79 -7.83 -27.92
N PRO A 185 -3.16 -7.62 -29.09
CA PRO A 185 -3.83 -7.77 -30.39
C PRO A 185 -4.58 -9.10 -30.58
N ASN A 186 -4.07 -10.18 -29.99
CA ASN A 186 -4.64 -11.52 -30.04
C ASN A 186 -4.86 -12.14 -28.65
N GLU A 187 -4.98 -11.34 -27.59
CA GLU A 187 -5.15 -11.84 -26.21
C GLU A 187 -6.23 -11.08 -25.44
N CYS A 188 -7.10 -11.83 -24.77
CA CYS A 188 -8.18 -11.31 -23.93
C CYS A 188 -8.11 -11.86 -22.51
N SER A 189 -8.23 -10.98 -21.51
CA SER A 189 -8.49 -11.36 -20.13
C SER A 189 -10.00 -11.51 -19.92
N VAL A 190 -10.42 -12.59 -19.28
CA VAL A 190 -11.83 -12.92 -19.05
C VAL A 190 -12.10 -12.88 -17.54
N CYS A 191 -13.12 -12.13 -17.14
CA CYS A 191 -13.57 -11.98 -15.76
C CYS A 191 -15.09 -12.21 -15.70
N ASP A 192 -15.53 -13.40 -16.09
CA ASP A 192 -16.94 -13.79 -16.16
C ASP A 192 -17.23 -15.05 -15.32
N PRO A 193 -18.26 -15.04 -14.44
CA PRO A 193 -18.59 -16.17 -13.58
C PRO A 193 -18.94 -17.47 -14.30
N GLN A 194 -19.31 -17.42 -15.59
CA GLN A 194 -19.74 -18.59 -16.37
C GLN A 194 -18.70 -19.01 -17.40
N ALA A 195 -18.06 -18.07 -18.08
CA ALA A 195 -17.16 -18.35 -19.21
C ALA A 195 -15.92 -19.17 -18.81
N TRP A 196 -15.49 -19.07 -17.55
CA TRP A 196 -14.35 -19.86 -17.07
C TRP A 196 -14.58 -21.37 -17.21
N LYS A 197 -15.84 -21.84 -17.06
CA LYS A 197 -16.19 -23.25 -17.22
C LYS A 197 -15.95 -23.73 -18.64
N GLU A 198 -16.22 -22.88 -19.63
CA GLU A 198 -15.97 -23.21 -21.03
C GLU A 198 -14.46 -23.24 -21.35
N ILE A 199 -13.71 -22.26 -20.84
CA ILE A 199 -12.26 -22.12 -21.10
C ILE A 199 -11.46 -23.26 -20.46
N TYR A 200 -11.81 -23.68 -19.24
CA TYR A 200 -11.05 -24.67 -18.48
C TYR A 200 -11.70 -26.05 -18.40
N ALA A 201 -12.86 -26.28 -19.03
CA ALA A 201 -13.51 -27.58 -19.06
C ALA A 201 -12.62 -28.68 -19.67
N VAL A 202 -12.78 -29.89 -19.13
CA VAL A 202 -12.13 -31.08 -19.66
C VAL A 202 -12.64 -31.34 -21.08
N ASN A 203 -11.72 -31.52 -22.04
CA ASN A 203 -12.03 -31.76 -23.46
C ASN A 203 -12.70 -30.58 -24.21
N ALA A 204 -12.64 -29.35 -23.70
CA ALA A 204 -13.19 -28.17 -24.40
C ALA A 204 -12.37 -27.76 -25.65
N GLY A 205 -11.15 -28.29 -25.80
CA GLY A 205 -10.22 -28.03 -26.89
C GLY A 205 -9.32 -26.81 -26.68
N PHE A 206 -9.41 -26.17 -25.50
CA PHE A 206 -8.57 -25.04 -25.10
C PHE A 206 -7.21 -25.50 -24.58
N THR A 207 -6.16 -25.31 -25.37
CA THR A 207 -4.81 -25.78 -25.03
C THR A 207 -3.99 -24.71 -24.31
N LYS A 208 -3.00 -25.10 -23.50
CA LYS A 208 -2.05 -24.14 -22.91
C LYS A 208 -1.27 -23.42 -24.02
N THR A 209 -1.00 -22.12 -23.83
CA THR A 209 -0.24 -21.31 -24.78
C THR A 209 1.26 -21.49 -24.60
N ASP A 210 2.05 -20.90 -25.48
CA ASP A 210 3.50 -20.82 -25.36
C ASP A 210 3.97 -20.08 -24.09
N PHE A 211 3.12 -19.28 -23.42
CA PHE A 211 3.42 -18.61 -22.15
C PHE A 211 4.13 -19.52 -21.11
N TYR A 212 3.73 -20.80 -21.03
CA TYR A 212 4.27 -21.74 -20.04
C TYR A 212 5.68 -22.24 -20.37
N LEU A 213 6.15 -22.08 -21.61
CA LEU A 213 7.45 -22.62 -22.06
C LEU A 213 8.64 -21.90 -21.44
N THR A 214 8.49 -20.64 -21.02
CA THR A 214 9.57 -19.90 -20.36
C THR A 214 9.88 -20.44 -18.96
N GLN A 215 9.01 -21.28 -18.42
CA GLN A 215 9.14 -21.93 -17.11
C GLN A 215 9.56 -23.40 -17.23
N ALA A 216 9.83 -23.89 -18.45
CA ALA A 216 10.20 -25.29 -18.66
C ALA A 216 11.61 -25.58 -18.12
N PRO A 217 11.79 -26.62 -17.29
CA PRO A 217 13.07 -26.98 -16.72
C PRO A 217 14.04 -27.59 -17.75
N ASN A 218 13.52 -28.15 -18.85
CA ASN A 218 14.27 -28.74 -19.96
C ASN A 218 15.33 -29.79 -19.55
N LEU A 219 15.04 -30.59 -18.51
CA LEU A 219 15.93 -31.66 -18.00
C LEU A 219 15.65 -33.03 -18.64
N SER A 220 14.51 -33.16 -19.32
CA SER A 220 14.05 -34.33 -20.06
C SER A 220 13.71 -33.91 -21.50
N PRO A 221 13.83 -34.82 -22.49
CA PRO A 221 13.24 -34.61 -23.81
C PRO A 221 11.72 -34.47 -23.76
N HIS A 222 11.09 -34.91 -22.67
CA HIS A 222 9.66 -34.78 -22.42
C HIS A 222 9.38 -33.59 -21.49
N ALA A 223 8.37 -32.78 -21.82
CA ALA A 223 7.91 -31.71 -20.95
C ALA A 223 7.24 -32.25 -19.68
N ASP A 224 7.47 -31.56 -18.56
CA ASP A 224 6.87 -31.86 -17.24
C ASP A 224 5.35 -31.70 -17.23
N SER A 225 4.70 -32.16 -16.15
CA SER A 225 3.23 -32.07 -16.03
C SER A 225 2.69 -30.64 -16.05
N PHE A 226 3.47 -29.62 -15.69
CA PHE A 226 3.04 -28.22 -15.71
C PHE A 226 3.22 -27.60 -17.10
N THR A 227 4.36 -27.74 -17.76
CA THR A 227 4.65 -27.06 -19.05
C THR A 227 4.19 -27.81 -20.30
N GLN A 228 3.73 -29.07 -20.17
CA GLN A 228 3.21 -29.84 -21.30
C GLN A 228 1.99 -29.16 -21.97
N LEU A 229 2.17 -28.65 -23.18
CA LEU A 229 1.12 -27.92 -23.90
C LEU A 229 0.04 -28.84 -24.47
N ASP A 230 0.42 -30.03 -24.94
CA ASP A 230 -0.49 -31.00 -25.54
C ASP A 230 -1.37 -31.68 -24.49
N GLU A 231 -2.68 -31.68 -24.69
CA GLU A 231 -3.65 -32.22 -23.73
C GLU A 231 -3.57 -33.74 -23.58
N LYS A 232 -3.29 -34.47 -24.67
CA LYS A 232 -3.22 -35.94 -24.63
C LYS A 232 -1.98 -36.39 -23.87
N LYS A 233 -0.83 -35.79 -24.20
CA LYS A 233 0.43 -36.02 -23.48
C LYS A 233 0.33 -35.64 -22.01
N HIS A 234 -0.27 -34.48 -21.72
CA HIS A 234 -0.52 -34.07 -20.33
C HIS A 234 -1.41 -35.07 -19.58
N THR A 235 -2.52 -35.50 -20.19
CA THR A 235 -3.45 -36.45 -19.57
C THR A 235 -2.75 -37.79 -19.28
N PHE A 236 -1.95 -38.28 -20.22
CA PHE A 236 -1.14 -39.47 -20.04
C PHE A 236 -0.15 -39.31 -18.88
N ARG A 237 0.65 -38.24 -18.89
CA ARG A 237 1.64 -37.94 -17.84
C ARG A 237 0.99 -37.81 -16.47
N ARG A 238 -0.11 -37.08 -16.37
CA ARG A 238 -0.87 -36.90 -15.13
C ARG A 238 -1.40 -38.24 -14.60
N ARG A 239 -1.91 -39.13 -15.45
CA ARG A 239 -2.38 -40.46 -15.02
C ARG A 239 -1.27 -41.29 -14.37
N MET A 240 -0.04 -41.20 -14.88
CA MET A 240 1.10 -41.93 -14.32
C MET A 240 1.44 -41.45 -12.91
N ILE A 241 1.54 -40.13 -12.69
CA ILE A 241 2.07 -39.60 -11.42
C ILE A 241 1.02 -39.15 -10.40
N GLN A 242 -0.25 -39.00 -10.77
CA GLN A 242 -1.29 -38.44 -9.87
C GLN A 242 -1.51 -39.22 -8.57
N HIS A 243 -1.27 -40.54 -8.57
CA HIS A 243 -1.48 -41.38 -7.40
C HIS A 243 -0.50 -41.04 -6.25
N ILE A 244 0.67 -40.46 -6.60
CA ILE A 244 1.71 -40.00 -5.68
C ILE A 244 1.24 -38.77 -4.88
N PHE A 245 0.38 -37.94 -5.47
CA PHE A 245 -0.13 -36.70 -4.88
C PHE A 245 -1.55 -36.84 -4.30
N THR A 246 -2.04 -38.08 -4.16
CA THR A 246 -3.35 -38.31 -3.55
C THR A 246 -3.33 -37.94 -2.08
N PHE A 247 -4.50 -37.56 -1.59
CA PHE A 247 -4.70 -37.19 -0.19
C PHE A 247 -4.21 -38.29 0.78
N LYS A 248 -4.49 -39.57 0.45
CA LYS A 248 -3.97 -40.72 1.21
C LYS A 248 -2.44 -40.73 1.28
N THR A 249 -1.75 -40.60 0.13
CA THR A 249 -0.28 -40.65 0.10
C THR A 249 0.35 -39.49 0.88
N VAL A 250 -0.25 -38.30 0.82
CA VAL A 250 0.19 -37.14 1.61
C VAL A 250 0.06 -37.44 3.11
N LEU A 251 -1.08 -37.96 3.55
CA LEU A 251 -1.28 -38.31 4.96
C LEU A 251 -0.41 -39.48 5.45
N ASP A 252 -0.14 -40.48 4.60
CA ASP A 252 0.80 -41.57 4.93
C ASP A 252 2.21 -41.03 5.25
N ASN A 253 2.55 -39.84 4.74
CA ASN A 253 3.83 -39.15 4.92
C ASN A 253 3.75 -37.94 5.86
N GLU A 254 2.60 -37.73 6.52
CA GLU A 254 2.31 -36.55 7.34
C GLU A 254 3.35 -36.31 8.44
N LYS A 255 3.81 -37.39 9.08
CA LYS A 255 4.84 -37.35 10.13
C LYS A 255 6.13 -36.63 9.72
N TYR A 256 6.44 -36.56 8.43
CA TYR A 256 7.64 -35.85 7.95
C TYR A 256 7.44 -34.34 7.94
N LEU A 257 6.21 -33.85 7.75
CA LEU A 257 5.87 -32.44 7.95
C LEU A 257 5.98 -32.08 9.44
N ASP A 258 5.62 -33.00 10.33
CA ASP A 258 5.68 -32.77 11.78
C ASP A 258 7.11 -32.48 12.24
N VAL A 259 8.10 -33.24 11.74
CA VAL A 259 9.52 -33.02 12.07
C VAL A 259 10.00 -31.62 11.67
N VAL A 260 9.57 -31.11 10.52
CA VAL A 260 9.93 -29.75 10.06
C VAL A 260 9.20 -28.70 10.90
N THR A 261 7.93 -28.96 11.22
CA THR A 261 7.09 -28.06 12.02
C THR A 261 7.61 -27.94 13.45
N GLU A 262 8.03 -29.04 14.08
CA GLU A 262 8.69 -29.04 15.38
C GLU A 262 9.95 -28.17 15.37
N LEU A 263 10.81 -28.34 14.37
CA LEU A 263 12.02 -27.52 14.24
C LEU A 263 11.67 -26.04 14.05
N PHE A 264 10.66 -25.71 13.24
CA PHE A 264 10.20 -24.34 13.07
C PHE A 264 9.72 -23.74 14.40
N MET A 265 8.83 -24.43 15.11
CA MET A 265 8.32 -23.96 16.40
C MET A 265 9.44 -23.76 17.42
N GLN A 266 10.44 -24.66 17.44
CA GLN A 266 11.63 -24.50 18.28
C GLN A 266 12.38 -23.20 17.93
N ARG A 267 12.59 -22.90 16.65
CA ARG A 267 13.27 -21.66 16.22
C ARG A 267 12.48 -20.42 16.57
N MET A 268 11.15 -20.46 16.44
CA MET A 268 10.28 -19.36 16.82
C MET A 268 10.31 -19.11 18.33
N ALA A 269 10.31 -20.17 19.15
CA ALA A 269 10.45 -20.05 20.60
C ALA A 269 11.77 -19.37 21.00
N GLU A 270 12.89 -19.77 20.39
CA GLU A 270 14.20 -19.16 20.63
C GLU A 270 14.27 -17.66 20.28
N LEU A 271 13.44 -17.19 19.34
CA LEU A 271 13.32 -15.77 18.97
C LEU A 271 12.37 -15.03 19.90
N ALA A 272 11.24 -15.66 20.24
CA ALA A 272 10.25 -15.12 21.16
C ALA A 272 10.86 -14.89 22.56
N ASP A 273 11.65 -15.84 23.06
CA ASP A 273 12.36 -15.73 24.34
C ASP A 273 13.33 -14.53 24.40
N LYS A 274 13.78 -14.05 23.24
CA LYS A 274 14.67 -12.89 23.12
C LYS A 274 13.93 -11.56 22.92
N GLY A 275 12.63 -11.60 22.62
CA GLY A 275 11.84 -10.42 22.28
C GLY A 275 12.33 -9.69 21.02
N THR A 276 12.96 -10.41 20.08
CA THR A 276 13.53 -9.81 18.87
C THR A 276 12.44 -9.59 17.81
N VAL A 277 12.41 -8.42 17.17
CA VAL A 277 11.64 -8.19 15.94
C VAL A 277 12.35 -8.85 14.76
N PHE A 278 11.64 -9.65 13.97
CA PHE A 278 12.20 -10.35 12.81
C PHE A 278 11.22 -10.41 11.64
N ASP A 279 11.73 -10.71 10.44
CA ASP A 279 10.89 -10.91 9.26
C ASP A 279 10.38 -12.36 9.19
N ILE A 280 9.12 -12.57 9.56
CA ILE A 280 8.46 -13.88 9.49
C ILE A 280 8.41 -14.44 8.06
N SER A 281 8.49 -13.57 7.05
CA SER A 281 8.46 -13.98 5.64
C SER A 281 9.63 -14.89 5.33
N GLU A 282 10.86 -14.52 5.71
CA GLU A 282 12.06 -15.33 5.47
C GLU A 282 11.93 -16.72 6.10
N TRP A 283 11.50 -16.78 7.36
CA TRP A 283 11.32 -18.03 8.11
C TRP A 283 10.29 -18.95 7.48
N VAL A 284 9.15 -18.41 7.05
CA VAL A 284 8.11 -19.18 6.35
C VAL A 284 8.65 -19.72 5.02
N HIS A 285 9.50 -18.99 4.28
CA HIS A 285 10.15 -19.57 3.09
C HIS A 285 11.08 -20.71 3.45
N TRP A 286 11.90 -20.55 4.48
CA TRP A 286 12.82 -21.59 4.95
C TRP A 286 12.06 -22.85 5.36
N TYR A 287 10.92 -22.68 6.01
CA TYR A 287 10.01 -23.77 6.36
C TYR A 287 9.56 -24.55 5.14
N THR A 288 8.96 -23.89 4.13
CA THR A 288 8.39 -24.61 2.98
C THR A 288 9.46 -25.29 2.11
N PHE A 289 10.65 -24.70 1.98
CA PHE A 289 11.78 -25.37 1.32
C PHE A 289 12.20 -26.65 2.07
N ASP A 290 12.32 -26.58 3.39
CA ASP A 290 12.67 -27.76 4.20
C ASP A 290 11.54 -28.79 4.24
N VAL A 291 10.26 -28.38 4.17
CA VAL A 291 9.11 -29.29 4.01
C VAL A 291 9.21 -30.06 2.71
N ILE A 292 9.48 -29.41 1.58
CA ILE A 292 9.64 -30.14 0.31
C ILE A 292 10.85 -31.08 0.34
N GLY A 293 11.98 -30.65 0.90
CA GLY A 293 13.13 -31.54 1.13
C GLY A 293 12.74 -32.79 1.94
N GLU A 294 12.10 -32.57 3.08
CA GLU A 294 11.76 -33.60 4.04
C GLU A 294 10.54 -34.43 3.64
N LEU A 295 9.66 -33.98 2.76
CA LEU A 295 8.52 -34.78 2.26
C LEU A 295 8.88 -35.54 0.99
N PHE A 296 9.66 -34.91 0.10
CA PHE A 296 9.93 -35.45 -1.22
C PHE A 296 11.22 -36.28 -1.28
N PHE A 297 12.32 -35.82 -0.67
CA PHE A 297 13.68 -36.36 -0.93
C PHE A 297 14.29 -37.25 0.15
N GLY A 298 13.74 -37.29 1.35
CA GLY A 298 14.39 -37.99 2.46
C GLY A 298 14.86 -37.10 3.59
N ARG A 299 15.03 -35.80 3.30
CA ARG A 299 15.85 -34.91 4.13
C ARG A 299 15.56 -33.44 3.86
N MET A 300 15.47 -32.65 4.92
CA MET A 300 15.52 -31.18 4.86
C MET A 300 16.75 -30.68 4.09
N PHE A 301 16.65 -29.52 3.45
CA PHE A 301 17.79 -28.86 2.79
C PHE A 301 18.69 -28.11 3.78
N GLY A 302 18.15 -27.74 4.94
CA GLY A 302 18.88 -27.14 6.06
C GLY A 302 18.61 -25.65 6.26
N PHE A 303 17.61 -25.07 5.59
CA PHE A 303 17.30 -23.64 5.70
C PHE A 303 16.98 -23.22 7.15
N LEU A 304 16.13 -23.98 7.86
CA LEU A 304 15.79 -23.71 9.26
C LEU A 304 16.95 -23.99 10.23
N ARG A 305 17.86 -24.90 9.85
CA ARG A 305 19.02 -25.25 10.68
C ARG A 305 20.09 -24.17 10.61
N GLU A 306 20.38 -23.70 9.41
CA GLU A 306 21.43 -22.70 9.15
C GLU A 306 20.91 -21.26 9.24
N ARG A 307 19.58 -21.06 9.25
CA ARG A 307 18.91 -19.74 9.35
C ARG A 307 19.32 -18.78 8.24
N LYS A 308 19.35 -19.30 7.01
CA LYS A 308 19.73 -18.53 5.83
C LYS A 308 19.17 -19.15 4.56
N ASP A 309 19.13 -18.34 3.50
CA ASP A 309 18.88 -18.81 2.14
C ASP A 309 20.04 -19.70 1.65
N ILE A 310 19.84 -21.02 1.69
CA ILE A 310 20.85 -22.00 1.25
C ILE A 310 21.10 -21.80 -0.25
N GLY A 311 22.36 -21.57 -0.61
CA GLY A 311 22.76 -21.41 -2.02
C GLY A 311 22.25 -20.14 -2.71
N GLY A 312 21.52 -19.27 -2.00
CA GLY A 312 20.86 -18.10 -2.59
C GLY A 312 19.65 -18.44 -3.46
N TYR A 313 18.97 -19.57 -3.19
CA TYR A 313 17.89 -20.08 -4.03
C TYR A 313 16.67 -19.16 -4.02
N ILE A 314 16.26 -18.65 -2.85
CA ILE A 314 15.11 -17.73 -2.73
C ILE A 314 15.40 -16.44 -3.51
N ALA A 315 16.55 -15.81 -3.24
CA ALA A 315 16.94 -14.58 -3.93
C ALA A 315 17.06 -14.76 -5.46
N ALA A 316 17.46 -15.96 -5.91
CA ALA A 316 17.50 -16.25 -7.33
C ALA A 316 16.09 -16.38 -7.94
N VAL A 317 15.14 -16.99 -7.23
CA VAL A 317 13.73 -17.13 -7.65
C VAL A 317 13.09 -15.76 -7.81
N ASP A 318 13.28 -14.87 -6.83
CA ASP A 318 12.77 -13.50 -6.84
C ASP A 318 13.23 -12.69 -8.08
N ILE A 319 14.38 -13.04 -8.66
CA ILE A 319 14.92 -12.39 -9.86
C ILE A 319 14.44 -13.09 -11.15
N ILE A 320 14.48 -14.43 -11.18
CA ILE A 320 14.23 -15.20 -12.40
C ILE A 320 12.76 -15.28 -12.75
N LEU A 321 11.87 -15.46 -11.78
CA LEU A 321 10.46 -15.65 -12.06
C LEU A 321 9.84 -14.40 -12.72
N PRO A 322 10.02 -13.17 -12.19
CA PRO A 322 9.60 -11.95 -12.87
C PRO A 322 10.16 -11.80 -14.29
N HIS A 323 11.45 -12.12 -14.47
CA HIS A 323 12.08 -12.08 -15.79
C HIS A 323 11.42 -13.08 -16.75
N ALA A 324 11.24 -14.34 -16.34
CA ALA A 324 10.62 -15.39 -17.16
C ALA A 324 9.18 -15.03 -17.57
N ILE A 325 8.43 -14.38 -16.69
CA ILE A 325 7.08 -13.89 -16.96
C ILE A 325 7.10 -12.72 -17.96
N ARG A 326 8.00 -11.74 -17.80
CA ARG A 326 8.17 -10.65 -18.79
C ARG A 326 8.52 -11.18 -20.17
N VAL A 327 9.37 -12.20 -20.26
CA VAL A 327 9.65 -12.86 -21.54
C VAL A 327 8.40 -13.55 -22.10
N ALA A 328 7.62 -14.22 -21.25
CA ALA A 328 6.44 -14.99 -21.67
C ALA A 328 5.34 -14.13 -22.32
N VAL A 329 5.24 -12.86 -21.93
CA VAL A 329 4.26 -11.92 -22.49
C VAL A 329 4.74 -11.25 -23.78
N LEU A 330 6.04 -11.33 -24.12
CA LEU A 330 6.56 -10.82 -25.39
C LEU A 330 6.16 -11.73 -26.57
N PRO A 331 6.03 -11.17 -27.79
CA PRO A 331 5.93 -11.97 -29.00
C PRO A 331 7.07 -13.00 -29.08
N LYS A 332 6.74 -14.27 -29.34
CA LYS A 332 7.69 -15.40 -29.35
C LYS A 332 8.93 -15.16 -30.22
N LEU A 333 8.78 -14.42 -31.32
CA LEU A 333 9.89 -14.05 -32.20
C LEU A 333 10.98 -13.22 -31.50
N LEU A 334 10.62 -12.47 -30.46
CA LEU A 334 11.53 -11.62 -29.68
C LEU A 334 12.20 -12.37 -28.52
N TRP A 335 11.77 -13.58 -28.17
CA TRP A 335 12.37 -14.33 -27.06
C TRP A 335 13.88 -14.56 -27.21
N PRO A 336 14.44 -14.88 -28.40
CA PRO A 336 15.88 -15.05 -28.55
C PRO A 336 16.67 -13.78 -28.22
N LEU A 337 16.06 -12.58 -28.36
CA LEU A 337 16.72 -11.31 -28.04
C LEU A 337 17.04 -11.17 -26.54
N GLN A 338 16.40 -11.96 -25.68
CA GLN A 338 16.68 -11.97 -24.25
C GLN A 338 18.12 -12.42 -23.94
N ILE A 339 18.76 -13.18 -24.84
CA ILE A 339 20.17 -13.53 -24.69
C ILE A 339 21.07 -12.28 -24.71
N LEU A 340 20.63 -11.21 -25.39
CA LEU A 340 21.34 -9.94 -25.48
C LEU A 340 21.27 -9.15 -24.17
N VAL A 341 20.32 -9.46 -23.28
CA VAL A 341 20.18 -8.82 -21.96
C VAL A 341 21.17 -9.41 -20.96
N LEU A 342 21.54 -10.69 -21.11
CA LEU A 342 22.41 -11.41 -20.16
C LEU A 342 23.78 -10.76 -19.91
N PRO A 343 24.53 -10.25 -20.92
CA PRO A 343 25.81 -9.59 -20.68
C PRO A 343 25.69 -8.38 -19.76
N PHE A 344 24.57 -7.64 -19.88
CA PHE A 344 24.34 -6.36 -19.20
C PHE A 344 23.65 -6.49 -17.84
N SER A 345 23.30 -7.71 -17.38
CA SER A 345 22.71 -7.93 -16.05
C SER A 345 23.50 -8.97 -15.27
N ALA A 346 24.41 -8.50 -14.39
CA ALA A 346 25.15 -9.37 -13.48
C ALA A 346 24.23 -10.15 -12.52
N LYS A 347 23.14 -9.50 -12.06
CA LYS A 347 22.11 -10.12 -11.21
C LYS A 347 21.45 -11.31 -11.91
N LEU A 348 20.95 -11.12 -13.14
CA LEU A 348 20.32 -12.20 -13.91
C LEU A 348 21.29 -13.34 -14.21
N ARG A 349 22.55 -13.04 -14.56
CA ARG A 349 23.59 -14.07 -14.77
C ARG A 349 23.86 -14.88 -13.51
N ARG A 350 23.97 -14.22 -12.36
CA ARG A 350 24.17 -14.89 -11.07
C ARG A 350 22.97 -15.77 -10.73
N SER A 351 21.75 -15.25 -10.84
CA SER A 351 20.54 -16.04 -10.58
C SER A 351 20.43 -17.25 -11.49
N LEU A 352 20.78 -17.13 -12.79
CA LEU A 352 20.80 -18.27 -13.70
C LEU A 352 21.83 -19.33 -13.31
N SER A 353 22.99 -18.91 -12.81
CA SER A 353 23.99 -19.84 -12.26
C SER A 353 23.47 -20.56 -11.01
N VAL A 354 22.75 -19.85 -10.14
CA VAL A 354 22.13 -20.43 -8.93
C VAL A 354 21.02 -21.42 -9.30
N PHE A 355 20.18 -21.10 -10.29
CA PHE A 355 19.17 -22.04 -10.81
C PHE A 355 19.80 -23.32 -11.35
N LYS A 356 20.90 -23.20 -12.12
CA LYS A 356 21.66 -24.39 -12.56
C LYS A 356 22.20 -25.20 -11.39
N SER A 357 22.62 -24.55 -10.30
CA SER A 357 23.02 -25.23 -9.07
C SER A 357 21.86 -25.97 -8.41
N LEU A 358 20.67 -25.37 -8.31
CA LEU A 358 19.48 -26.02 -7.76
C LEU A 358 19.07 -27.25 -8.58
N THR A 359 19.11 -27.14 -9.91
CA THR A 359 18.93 -28.27 -10.82
C THR A 359 19.95 -29.39 -10.55
N ALA A 360 21.23 -29.04 -10.38
CA ALA A 360 22.28 -30.02 -10.09
C ALA A 360 22.08 -30.70 -8.73
N VAL A 361 21.62 -29.97 -7.72
CA VAL A 361 21.28 -30.54 -6.39
C VAL A 361 20.11 -31.52 -6.50
N SER A 362 19.03 -31.14 -7.18
CA SER A 362 17.89 -32.03 -7.41
C SER A 362 18.33 -33.32 -8.11
N LYS A 363 19.12 -33.21 -9.19
CA LYS A 363 19.66 -34.37 -9.89
C LYS A 363 20.52 -35.24 -8.97
N LYS A 364 21.44 -34.64 -8.22
CA LYS A 364 22.32 -35.34 -7.29
C LYS A 364 21.53 -36.13 -6.23
N LEU A 365 20.43 -35.59 -5.71
CA LEU A 365 19.58 -36.27 -4.75
C LEU A 365 18.92 -37.53 -5.34
N VAL A 366 18.46 -37.43 -6.59
CA VAL A 366 17.91 -38.58 -7.31
C VAL A 366 19.00 -39.63 -7.56
N ASP A 367 20.19 -39.21 -8.00
CA ASP A 367 21.33 -40.11 -8.25
C ASP A 367 21.78 -40.83 -6.97
N GLU A 368 21.96 -40.10 -5.87
CA GLU A 368 22.27 -40.65 -4.54
C GLU A 368 21.24 -41.72 -4.12
N ARG A 369 19.94 -41.49 -4.40
CA ARG A 369 18.87 -42.45 -4.09
C ARG A 369 18.97 -43.71 -4.96
N VAL A 370 19.13 -43.53 -6.27
CA VAL A 370 19.25 -44.64 -7.23
C VAL A 370 20.45 -45.52 -6.88
N GLU A 371 21.61 -44.92 -6.59
CA GLU A 371 22.83 -45.63 -6.21
C GLU A 371 22.68 -46.39 -4.88
N SER A 372 22.02 -45.79 -3.89
CA SER A 372 21.83 -46.41 -2.58
C SER A 372 20.94 -47.66 -2.62
N GLY A 373 20.00 -47.73 -3.58
CA GLY A 373 18.98 -48.78 -3.68
C GLY A 373 18.03 -48.86 -2.47
N LYS A 374 18.11 -47.91 -1.54
CA LYS A 374 17.34 -47.87 -0.28
C LYS A 374 16.66 -46.52 -0.18
N GLY A 375 15.33 -46.53 -0.22
CA GLY A 375 14.50 -45.34 -0.06
C GLY A 375 13.46 -45.55 1.03
N ARG A 376 13.17 -44.49 1.80
CA ARG A 376 11.91 -44.43 2.54
C ARG A 376 10.76 -44.30 1.51
N PRO A 377 9.52 -44.72 1.82
CA PRO A 377 8.37 -44.68 0.89
C PRO A 377 7.82 -43.26 0.69
N ASP A 378 8.70 -42.32 0.34
CA ASP A 378 8.43 -40.93 0.03
C ASP A 378 8.00 -40.73 -1.43
N MET A 379 7.75 -39.48 -1.80
CA MET A 379 7.30 -39.14 -3.15
C MET A 379 8.35 -39.45 -4.21
N LEU A 380 9.65 -39.27 -3.90
CA LEU A 380 10.72 -39.63 -4.81
C LEU A 380 10.79 -41.14 -5.05
N GLU A 381 10.68 -41.98 -4.02
CA GLU A 381 10.68 -43.44 -4.22
C GLU A 381 9.51 -43.87 -5.10
N ARG A 382 8.32 -43.29 -4.91
CA ARG A 382 7.16 -43.58 -5.76
C ARG A 382 7.36 -43.14 -7.21
N LEU A 383 8.03 -42.01 -7.46
CA LEU A 383 8.40 -41.60 -8.83
C LEU A 383 9.40 -42.57 -9.46
N LEU A 384 10.37 -43.06 -8.66
CA LEU A 384 11.32 -44.07 -9.11
C LEU A 384 10.61 -45.39 -9.43
N GLU A 385 9.63 -45.81 -8.64
CA GLU A 385 8.79 -46.99 -8.91
C GLU A 385 8.08 -46.86 -10.27
N VAL A 386 7.45 -45.71 -10.55
CA VAL A 386 6.82 -45.45 -11.87
C VAL A 386 7.85 -45.55 -13.01
N SER A 387 9.07 -45.06 -12.82
CA SER A 387 10.13 -45.20 -13.83
C SER A 387 10.59 -46.65 -14.04
N ARG A 388 10.48 -47.50 -13.00
CA ARG A 388 10.83 -48.93 -13.06
C ARG A 388 9.77 -49.76 -13.78
N GLU A 389 8.51 -49.31 -13.82
CA GLU A 389 7.39 -50.01 -14.48
C GLU A 389 7.50 -50.07 -16.02
N LYS A 390 8.57 -49.50 -16.62
CA LYS A 390 8.87 -49.50 -18.07
C LYS A 390 7.72 -48.95 -18.94
N SER A 391 7.35 -47.69 -18.70
CA SER A 391 6.54 -46.91 -19.66
C SER A 391 7.43 -46.33 -20.76
N PRO A 392 7.05 -46.42 -22.06
CA PRO A 392 7.86 -45.86 -23.16
C PRO A 392 8.01 -44.33 -23.08
N ASP A 393 7.16 -43.64 -22.31
CA ASP A 393 7.06 -42.19 -22.23
C ASP A 393 7.35 -41.66 -20.80
N PHE A 394 8.02 -42.46 -19.94
CA PHE A 394 8.48 -42.02 -18.61
C PHE A 394 9.75 -42.75 -18.18
N ASP A 395 10.87 -42.02 -18.08
CA ASP A 395 12.17 -42.57 -17.68
C ASP A 395 12.82 -41.81 -16.51
N ILE A 396 14.09 -42.12 -16.21
CA ILE A 396 14.82 -41.47 -15.12
C ILE A 396 15.00 -39.95 -15.34
N THR A 397 15.05 -39.48 -16.59
CA THR A 397 15.15 -38.05 -16.90
C THR A 397 13.85 -37.32 -16.57
N ASP A 398 12.72 -38.02 -16.67
CA ASP A 398 11.43 -37.52 -16.20
C ASP A 398 11.38 -37.43 -14.67
N VAL A 399 12.02 -38.35 -13.95
CA VAL A 399 12.15 -38.26 -12.49
C VAL A 399 12.94 -37.00 -12.09
N TYR A 400 14.06 -36.69 -12.76
CA TYR A 400 14.79 -35.44 -12.49
C TYR A 400 13.91 -34.20 -12.72
N THR A 401 13.14 -34.23 -13.80
CA THR A 401 12.26 -33.14 -14.22
C THR A 401 11.13 -32.90 -13.23
N GLU A 402 10.40 -33.94 -12.83
CA GLU A 402 9.31 -33.85 -11.85
C GLU A 402 9.85 -33.49 -10.46
N SER A 403 11.01 -34.01 -10.06
CA SER A 403 11.65 -33.70 -8.77
C SER A 403 12.07 -32.22 -8.68
N TYR A 404 12.67 -31.67 -9.74
CA TYR A 404 12.99 -30.24 -9.81
C TYR A 404 11.72 -29.38 -9.77
N THR A 405 10.69 -29.78 -10.53
CA THR A 405 9.41 -29.06 -10.58
C THR A 405 8.74 -29.01 -9.20
N ALA A 406 8.81 -30.09 -8.43
CA ALA A 406 8.25 -30.16 -7.07
C ALA A 406 8.93 -29.17 -6.09
N ILE A 407 10.26 -29.03 -6.15
CA ILE A 407 11.00 -28.04 -5.33
C ILE A 407 10.49 -26.63 -5.62
N PHE A 408 10.45 -26.26 -6.91
CA PHE A 408 10.09 -24.91 -7.32
C PHE A 408 8.61 -24.59 -7.04
N ALA A 409 7.70 -25.49 -7.43
CA ALA A 409 6.27 -25.25 -7.32
C ALA A 409 5.76 -25.28 -5.88
N GLY A 410 6.31 -26.17 -5.04
CA GLY A 410 5.82 -26.41 -3.68
C GLY A 410 6.34 -25.43 -2.63
N SER A 411 7.54 -24.87 -2.83
CA SER A 411 8.18 -24.03 -1.80
C SER A 411 7.63 -22.60 -1.77
N ASP A 412 7.70 -21.90 -2.91
CA ASP A 412 7.36 -20.46 -3.01
C ASP A 412 5.84 -20.21 -2.83
N THR A 413 5.01 -20.96 -3.56
CA THR A 413 3.55 -20.74 -3.56
C THR A 413 2.90 -20.99 -2.21
N THR A 414 3.36 -22.00 -1.47
CA THR A 414 2.85 -22.33 -0.13
C THR A 414 3.27 -21.28 0.89
N ALA A 415 4.49 -20.75 0.79
CA ALA A 415 4.96 -19.70 1.70
C ALA A 415 4.16 -18.40 1.51
N VAL A 416 3.85 -18.03 0.26
CA VAL A 416 2.98 -16.88 -0.02
C VAL A 416 1.61 -17.05 0.62
N ALA A 417 1.01 -18.24 0.54
CA ALA A 417 -0.30 -18.50 1.15
C ALA A 417 -0.27 -18.37 2.69
N ILE A 418 0.77 -18.92 3.34
CA ILE A 418 0.96 -18.80 4.79
C ILE A 418 1.16 -17.33 5.19
N ARG A 419 2.03 -16.59 4.49
CA ARG A 419 2.27 -15.18 4.76
C ARG A 419 1.01 -14.34 4.60
N SER A 420 0.23 -14.60 3.54
CA SER A 420 -1.05 -13.93 3.32
C SER A 420 -1.98 -14.13 4.52
N ALA A 421 -2.09 -15.37 5.03
CA ALA A 421 -2.93 -15.66 6.18
C ALA A 421 -2.46 -14.91 7.43
N LEU A 422 -1.16 -14.95 7.74
CA LEU A 422 -0.62 -14.26 8.91
C LEU A 422 -0.78 -12.74 8.83
N TYR A 423 -0.47 -12.14 7.67
CA TYR A 423 -0.62 -10.69 7.46
C TYR A 423 -2.07 -10.24 7.63
N ASN A 424 -2.99 -10.92 6.94
CA ASN A 424 -4.40 -10.56 7.00
C ASN A 424 -5.00 -10.78 8.40
N LEU A 425 -4.59 -11.81 9.14
CA LEU A 425 -5.00 -11.98 10.53
C LEU A 425 -4.49 -10.83 11.42
N CYS A 426 -3.23 -10.44 11.31
CA CYS A 426 -2.69 -9.33 12.09
C CYS A 426 -3.35 -7.97 11.75
N LYS A 427 -3.79 -7.79 10.50
CA LYS A 427 -4.55 -6.61 10.06
C LYS A 427 -6.01 -6.62 10.48
N ASN A 428 -6.56 -7.79 10.85
CA ASN A 428 -7.95 -7.98 11.21
C ASN A 428 -8.07 -8.62 12.61
N PRO A 429 -7.92 -7.84 13.69
CA PRO A 429 -7.90 -8.35 15.07
C PRO A 429 -9.13 -9.18 15.44
N ASP A 430 -10.31 -8.86 14.90
CA ASP A 430 -11.54 -9.60 15.17
C ASP A 430 -11.49 -11.03 14.59
N ALA A 431 -10.97 -11.17 13.37
CA ALA A 431 -10.77 -12.47 12.73
C ALA A 431 -9.69 -13.26 13.47
N TYR A 432 -8.61 -12.60 13.89
CA TYR A 432 -7.59 -13.21 14.75
C TYR A 432 -8.22 -13.76 16.04
N ALA A 433 -8.95 -12.93 16.78
CA ALA A 433 -9.55 -13.32 18.06
C ALA A 433 -10.60 -14.44 17.91
N LYS A 434 -11.34 -14.50 16.79
CA LYS A 434 -12.24 -15.61 16.47
C LYS A 434 -11.46 -16.91 16.22
N LEU A 435 -10.40 -16.85 15.43
CA LEU A 435 -9.56 -18.01 15.15
C LEU A 435 -8.85 -18.53 16.41
N GLN A 436 -8.31 -17.63 17.24
CA GLN A 436 -7.68 -17.99 18.50
C GLN A 436 -8.67 -18.70 19.43
N ARG A 437 -9.90 -18.20 19.56
CA ARG A 437 -10.95 -18.84 20.37
C ARG A 437 -11.29 -20.25 19.88
N GLU A 438 -11.35 -20.47 18.56
CA GLU A 438 -11.56 -21.81 18.01
C GLU A 438 -10.41 -22.76 18.39
N ILE A 439 -9.16 -22.31 18.25
CA ILE A 439 -7.97 -23.09 18.62
C ILE A 439 -7.98 -23.43 20.12
N ASP A 440 -8.22 -22.43 20.98
CA ASP A 440 -8.26 -22.59 22.43
C ASP A 440 -9.37 -23.55 22.87
N GLN A 441 -10.54 -23.48 22.22
CA GLN A 441 -11.65 -24.39 22.47
C GLN A 441 -11.25 -25.85 22.14
N TYR A 442 -10.69 -26.09 20.95
CA TYR A 442 -10.28 -27.43 20.55
C TYR A 442 -9.16 -27.98 21.46
N GLN A 443 -8.24 -27.12 21.90
CA GLN A 443 -7.21 -27.47 22.88
C GLN A 443 -7.82 -27.85 24.23
N ALA A 444 -8.76 -27.05 24.77
CA ALA A 444 -9.43 -27.30 26.05
C ALA A 444 -10.27 -28.59 26.03
N GLU A 445 -10.87 -28.92 24.88
CA GLU A 445 -11.61 -30.16 24.67
C GLU A 445 -10.69 -31.39 24.46
N GLY A 446 -9.36 -31.22 24.47
CA GLY A 446 -8.40 -32.29 24.27
C GLY A 446 -8.43 -32.89 22.87
N LYS A 447 -8.89 -32.12 21.87
CA LYS A 447 -9.05 -32.54 20.47
C LYS A 447 -7.81 -32.31 19.62
N LEU A 448 -6.76 -31.72 20.18
CA LEU A 448 -5.53 -31.39 19.46
C LEU A 448 -4.35 -32.23 19.96
N SER A 449 -3.63 -32.83 19.02
CA SER A 449 -2.36 -33.51 19.27
C SER A 449 -1.23 -32.53 19.60
N SER A 450 -0.09 -33.05 20.07
CA SER A 450 1.10 -32.23 20.37
C SER A 450 1.59 -31.46 19.15
N ILE A 451 1.57 -32.10 17.98
CA ILE A 451 1.63 -31.46 16.67
C ILE A 451 0.28 -31.68 16.01
N ILE A 452 -0.39 -30.59 15.65
CA ILE A 452 -1.74 -30.64 15.08
C ILE A 452 -1.70 -31.39 13.76
N THR A 453 -2.50 -32.45 13.65
CA THR A 453 -2.65 -33.23 12.42
C THR A 453 -3.56 -32.51 11.43
N TYR A 454 -3.48 -32.85 10.14
CA TYR A 454 -4.38 -32.30 9.13
C TYR A 454 -5.84 -32.62 9.42
N ALA A 455 -6.12 -33.83 9.93
CA ALA A 455 -7.48 -34.24 10.26
C ALA A 455 -8.09 -33.36 11.36
N GLU A 456 -7.30 -33.05 12.39
CA GLU A 456 -7.70 -32.10 13.45
C GLU A 456 -7.88 -30.69 12.88
N ALA A 457 -6.92 -30.20 12.09
CA ALA A 457 -6.99 -28.89 11.46
C ALA A 457 -8.20 -28.71 10.53
N SER A 458 -8.55 -29.74 9.77
CA SER A 458 -9.68 -29.71 8.85
C SER A 458 -11.04 -29.75 9.55
N ASN A 459 -11.07 -30.17 10.81
CA ASN A 459 -12.26 -30.11 11.65
C ASN A 459 -12.47 -28.73 12.29
N MET A 460 -11.50 -27.81 12.20
CA MET A 460 -11.60 -26.43 12.68
C MET A 460 -12.13 -25.53 11.55
N PRO A 461 -13.46 -25.31 11.44
CA PRO A 461 -14.05 -24.63 10.29
C PRO A 461 -13.55 -23.20 10.11
N TYR A 462 -13.30 -22.45 11.18
CA TYR A 462 -12.84 -21.07 11.07
C TYR A 462 -11.38 -20.99 10.60
N VAL A 463 -10.50 -21.90 11.05
CA VAL A 463 -9.15 -22.08 10.47
C VAL A 463 -9.24 -22.33 8.97
N THR A 464 -10.13 -23.23 8.53
CA THR A 464 -10.28 -23.50 7.08
C THR A 464 -10.81 -22.29 6.31
N ALA A 465 -11.70 -21.51 6.91
CA ALA A 465 -12.26 -20.29 6.33
C ALA A 465 -11.19 -19.20 6.17
N VAL A 466 -10.35 -19.00 7.20
CA VAL A 466 -9.23 -18.05 7.17
C VAL A 466 -8.25 -18.40 6.07
N CYS A 467 -7.85 -19.67 5.96
CA CYS A 467 -6.90 -20.07 4.91
C CYS A 467 -7.52 -19.94 3.50
N LYS A 468 -8.81 -20.24 3.33
CA LYS A 468 -9.52 -20.01 2.06
C LYS A 468 -9.57 -18.53 1.71
N GLU A 469 -9.91 -17.67 2.68
CA GLU A 469 -9.98 -16.24 2.47
C GLU A 469 -8.62 -15.63 2.16
N ALA A 470 -7.57 -16.03 2.89
CA ALA A 470 -6.21 -15.55 2.64
C ALA A 470 -5.74 -15.82 1.20
N MET A 471 -6.02 -17.02 0.68
CA MET A 471 -5.73 -17.37 -0.73
C MET A 471 -6.68 -16.73 -1.74
N ARG A 472 -7.84 -16.21 -1.30
CA ARG A 472 -8.77 -15.44 -2.14
C ARG A 472 -8.23 -14.03 -2.34
N VAL A 473 -8.00 -13.31 -1.24
CA VAL A 473 -7.56 -11.90 -1.26
C VAL A 473 -6.14 -11.77 -1.80
N PHE A 474 -5.26 -12.72 -1.47
CA PHE A 474 -3.90 -12.76 -1.98
C PHE A 474 -3.58 -14.15 -2.54
N PRO A 475 -3.94 -14.43 -3.81
CA PRO A 475 -3.63 -15.72 -4.43
C PRO A 475 -2.13 -15.82 -4.71
N SER A 476 -1.51 -16.96 -4.35
CA SER A 476 -0.08 -17.19 -4.58
C SER A 476 0.34 -17.05 -6.05
N ILE A 477 -0.59 -17.27 -6.99
CA ILE A 477 -0.40 -17.00 -8.41
C ILE A 477 -1.47 -16.00 -8.88
N ALA A 478 -1.06 -14.73 -9.00
CA ALA A 478 -1.87 -13.58 -9.42
C ALA A 478 -1.79 -13.28 -10.94
N LEU A 479 -1.67 -14.34 -11.76
CA LEU A 479 -1.44 -14.23 -13.20
C LEU A 479 -2.60 -14.80 -14.00
N SER A 480 -2.79 -14.31 -15.23
CA SER A 480 -3.70 -14.93 -16.19
C SER A 480 -3.26 -16.37 -16.48
N PHE A 481 -4.22 -17.29 -16.62
CA PHE A 481 -3.96 -18.67 -17.07
C PHE A 481 -4.32 -18.83 -18.55
N PRO A 482 -3.45 -18.39 -19.50
CA PRO A 482 -3.82 -18.29 -20.90
C PRO A 482 -4.04 -19.67 -21.56
N ARG A 483 -5.01 -19.72 -22.46
CA ARG A 483 -5.36 -20.85 -23.32
C ARG A 483 -5.53 -20.37 -24.77
N HIS A 484 -5.14 -21.20 -25.73
CA HIS A 484 -5.52 -20.97 -27.12
C HIS A 484 -6.97 -21.34 -27.35
N VAL A 485 -7.70 -20.45 -28.03
CA VAL A 485 -9.04 -20.75 -28.52
C VAL A 485 -8.95 -21.84 -29.60
N PRO A 486 -9.75 -22.91 -29.51
CA PRO A 486 -9.73 -24.03 -30.46
C PRO A 486 -10.09 -23.63 -31.89
N LYS A 487 -9.84 -24.54 -32.84
CA LYS A 487 -10.28 -24.40 -34.23
C LYS A 487 -11.79 -24.16 -34.29
N GLY A 488 -12.20 -23.23 -35.15
CA GLY A 488 -13.59 -22.79 -35.29
C GLY A 488 -14.01 -21.61 -34.41
N GLY A 489 -13.11 -21.10 -33.54
CA GLY A 489 -13.41 -19.99 -32.63
C GLY A 489 -14.38 -20.39 -31.52
N ARG A 490 -14.66 -19.44 -30.61
CA ARG A 490 -15.61 -19.62 -29.51
C ARG A 490 -16.37 -18.33 -29.22
N ASN A 491 -17.65 -18.47 -28.88
CA ASN A 491 -18.43 -17.34 -28.40
C ASN A 491 -18.30 -17.27 -26.87
N LEU A 492 -17.53 -16.31 -26.37
CA LEU A 492 -17.31 -16.10 -24.95
C LEU A 492 -17.93 -14.76 -24.54
N CYS A 493 -18.76 -14.76 -23.49
CA CYS A 493 -19.40 -13.55 -22.97
C CYS A 493 -20.17 -12.74 -24.03
N GLY A 494 -20.77 -13.40 -25.03
CA GLY A 494 -21.47 -12.75 -26.14
C GLY A 494 -20.58 -12.28 -27.30
N TYR A 495 -19.26 -12.47 -27.22
CA TYR A 495 -18.30 -12.10 -28.27
C TYR A 495 -17.70 -13.32 -28.97
N TYR A 496 -17.62 -13.28 -30.30
CA TYR A 496 -16.89 -14.29 -31.05
C TYR A 496 -15.38 -14.03 -30.97
N ILE A 497 -14.66 -14.96 -30.37
CA ILE A 497 -13.21 -14.96 -30.27
C ILE A 497 -12.62 -15.92 -31.33
N PRO A 498 -11.78 -15.42 -32.24
CA PRO A 498 -11.23 -16.25 -33.31
C PRO A 498 -10.32 -17.38 -32.80
N ALA A 499 -10.24 -18.46 -33.57
CA ALA A 499 -9.30 -19.55 -33.32
C ALA A 499 -7.85 -19.04 -33.21
N GLY A 500 -7.06 -19.59 -32.29
CA GLY A 500 -5.67 -19.24 -32.07
C GLY A 500 -5.44 -18.00 -31.18
N TYR A 501 -6.48 -17.19 -30.90
CA TYR A 501 -6.39 -16.14 -29.89
C TYR A 501 -6.13 -16.75 -28.51
N ARG A 502 -5.57 -15.94 -27.62
CA ARG A 502 -5.31 -16.28 -26.22
C ARG A 502 -6.44 -15.75 -25.34
N VAL A 503 -6.95 -16.59 -24.46
CA VAL A 503 -7.93 -16.19 -23.42
C VAL A 503 -7.51 -16.75 -22.08
N GLY A 504 -7.74 -16.00 -21.00
CA GLY A 504 -7.43 -16.49 -19.65
C GLY A 504 -8.10 -15.69 -18.54
N VAL A 505 -8.35 -16.36 -17.43
CA VAL A 505 -8.83 -15.76 -16.18
C VAL A 505 -7.63 -15.42 -15.31
N ASN A 506 -7.62 -14.21 -14.75
CA ASN A 506 -6.65 -13.78 -13.75
C ASN A 506 -7.27 -13.87 -12.34
N PRO A 507 -6.77 -14.73 -11.45
CA PRO A 507 -7.29 -14.86 -10.09
C PRO A 507 -7.31 -13.54 -9.30
N ALA A 508 -6.32 -12.67 -9.50
CA ALA A 508 -6.21 -11.39 -8.79
C ALA A 508 -7.32 -10.39 -9.15
N ALA A 509 -8.01 -10.59 -10.27
CA ALA A 509 -9.24 -9.84 -10.59
C ALA A 509 -10.48 -10.68 -10.31
N PHE A 510 -10.44 -11.97 -10.66
CA PHE A 510 -11.59 -12.86 -10.60
C PHE A 510 -12.08 -13.11 -9.16
N HIS A 511 -11.16 -13.16 -8.19
CA HIS A 511 -11.47 -13.34 -6.78
C HIS A 511 -12.15 -12.15 -6.11
N PHE A 512 -12.22 -11.00 -6.80
CA PHE A 512 -12.83 -9.75 -6.31
C PHE A 512 -14.16 -9.44 -7.02
N VAL A 513 -14.66 -10.36 -7.85
CA VAL A 513 -15.96 -10.20 -8.51
C VAL A 513 -17.07 -10.27 -7.45
N LYS A 514 -17.68 -9.13 -7.17
CA LYS A 514 -18.73 -8.98 -6.13
C LYS A 514 -19.96 -9.86 -6.37
N SER A 515 -20.33 -10.13 -7.62
CA SER A 515 -21.44 -11.06 -7.90
C SER A 515 -21.16 -12.51 -7.52
N ILE A 516 -19.89 -12.87 -7.29
CA ILE A 516 -19.47 -14.19 -6.79
C ILE A 516 -19.23 -14.12 -5.29
N PHE A 517 -18.43 -13.14 -4.84
CA PHE A 517 -17.91 -13.11 -3.48
C PHE A 517 -18.68 -12.19 -2.52
N GLY A 518 -19.69 -11.45 -2.99
CA GLY A 518 -20.46 -10.48 -2.20
C GLY A 518 -19.90 -9.06 -2.31
N GLU A 519 -20.64 -8.07 -1.81
CA GLU A 519 -20.24 -6.66 -1.86
C GLU A 519 -18.95 -6.38 -1.08
N ASP A 520 -18.67 -7.18 -0.06
CA ASP A 520 -17.45 -7.16 0.75
C ASP A 520 -16.27 -7.91 0.09
N ALA A 521 -16.28 -8.14 -1.23
CA ALA A 521 -15.23 -8.90 -1.91
C ALA A 521 -13.83 -8.26 -1.80
N ASP A 522 -13.74 -6.96 -1.58
CA ASP A 522 -12.47 -6.26 -1.38
C ASP A 522 -11.88 -6.47 0.02
N ASP A 523 -12.69 -6.95 0.97
CA ASP A 523 -12.30 -7.14 2.36
C ASP A 523 -11.84 -8.57 2.66
N PHE A 524 -10.87 -8.70 3.57
CA PHE A 524 -10.55 -9.99 4.19
C PHE A 524 -11.62 -10.36 5.21
N ASN A 525 -12.58 -11.19 4.79
CA ASN A 525 -13.68 -11.63 5.65
C ASN A 525 -13.83 -13.15 5.65
N PRO A 526 -13.24 -13.88 6.63
CA PRO A 526 -13.43 -15.31 6.77
C PRO A 526 -14.88 -15.73 7.04
N ASP A 527 -15.72 -14.88 7.62
CA ASP A 527 -17.11 -15.22 7.94
C ASP A 527 -17.94 -15.49 6.67
N ARG A 528 -17.49 -15.03 5.49
CA ARG A 528 -18.17 -15.29 4.21
C ARG A 528 -18.32 -16.79 3.92
N TRP A 529 -17.38 -17.60 4.37
CA TRP A 529 -17.37 -19.05 4.12
C TRP A 529 -18.44 -19.81 4.92
N PHE A 530 -19.17 -19.12 5.80
CA PHE A 530 -20.32 -19.64 6.53
C PHE A 530 -21.66 -19.19 5.96
N ARG A 531 -21.67 -18.34 4.93
CA ARG A 531 -22.88 -17.92 4.22
C ARG A 531 -23.47 -19.06 3.38
N SER A 532 -24.74 -18.94 3.01
CA SER A 532 -25.46 -19.98 2.23
C SER A 532 -24.88 -20.24 0.84
N ASP A 533 -24.18 -19.26 0.27
CA ASP A 533 -23.55 -19.28 -1.05
C ASP A 533 -22.08 -19.72 -1.03
N ALA A 534 -21.52 -20.09 0.14
CA ALA A 534 -20.10 -20.47 0.28
C ALA A 534 -19.65 -21.59 -0.67
N LYS A 535 -20.53 -22.55 -0.97
CA LYS A 535 -20.24 -23.62 -1.95
C LYS A 535 -20.10 -23.09 -3.38
N GLU A 536 -20.86 -22.06 -3.74
CA GLU A 536 -20.72 -21.42 -5.05
C GLU A 536 -19.45 -20.57 -5.09
N MET A 537 -19.13 -19.80 -4.04
CA MET A 537 -17.86 -19.09 -3.93
C MET A 537 -16.65 -20.03 -4.09
N GLU A 538 -16.67 -21.18 -3.40
CA GLU A 538 -15.58 -22.16 -3.45
C GLU A 538 -15.36 -22.73 -4.87
N ARG A 539 -16.42 -22.86 -5.67
CA ARG A 539 -16.30 -23.29 -7.08
C ARG A 539 -15.59 -22.27 -7.97
N HIS A 540 -15.56 -21.00 -7.57
CA HIS A 540 -14.95 -19.89 -8.29
C HIS A 540 -13.55 -19.54 -7.77
N MET A 541 -13.00 -20.33 -6.84
CA MET A 541 -11.63 -20.17 -6.38
C MET A 541 -10.64 -20.73 -7.43
N PHE A 542 -9.67 -19.91 -7.81
CA PHE A 542 -8.66 -20.20 -8.84
C PHE A 542 -7.23 -20.31 -8.28
N GLN A 543 -7.04 -20.27 -6.97
CA GLN A 543 -5.75 -20.40 -6.30
C GLN A 543 -4.97 -21.68 -6.68
N PHE A 544 -5.68 -22.78 -6.97
CA PHE A 544 -5.09 -24.02 -7.50
C PHE A 544 -5.33 -24.24 -9.00
N GLY A 545 -5.82 -23.23 -9.72
CA GLY A 545 -6.35 -23.37 -11.07
C GLY A 545 -7.59 -24.28 -11.13
N GLN A 546 -8.04 -24.54 -12.36
CA GLN A 546 -9.30 -25.26 -12.60
C GLN A 546 -9.17 -26.33 -13.69
N GLY A 547 -10.13 -27.26 -13.70
CA GLY A 547 -10.30 -28.27 -14.74
C GLY A 547 -9.19 -29.32 -14.83
N SER A 548 -8.91 -29.80 -16.05
CA SER A 548 -7.92 -30.86 -16.30
C SER A 548 -6.48 -30.47 -15.92
N ARG A 549 -6.21 -29.16 -15.76
CA ARG A 549 -4.92 -28.58 -15.43
C ARG A 549 -4.83 -28.09 -13.98
N GLN A 550 -5.79 -28.42 -13.12
CA GLN A 550 -5.75 -28.07 -11.70
C GLN A 550 -4.46 -28.59 -11.04
N CYS A 551 -3.90 -27.81 -10.11
CA CYS A 551 -2.68 -28.12 -9.38
C CYS A 551 -2.70 -29.54 -8.82
N ILE A 552 -1.65 -30.31 -9.11
CA ILE A 552 -1.49 -31.68 -8.64
C ILE A 552 -1.07 -31.73 -7.16
N GLY A 553 -0.30 -30.74 -6.71
CA GLY A 553 0.19 -30.59 -5.34
C GLY A 553 -0.81 -29.98 -4.35
N LYS A 554 -2.07 -29.74 -4.75
CA LYS A 554 -3.07 -29.06 -3.90
C LYS A 554 -3.25 -29.71 -2.52
N ASN A 555 -3.15 -31.04 -2.45
CA ASN A 555 -3.31 -31.78 -1.20
C ASN A 555 -2.11 -31.61 -0.27
N ILE A 556 -0.91 -31.43 -0.82
CA ILE A 556 0.31 -31.13 -0.05
C ILE A 556 0.20 -29.73 0.53
N ALA A 557 -0.09 -28.74 -0.33
CA ALA A 557 -0.26 -27.35 0.10
C ALA A 557 -1.36 -27.22 1.16
N ALA A 558 -2.51 -27.87 0.96
CA ALA A 558 -3.57 -27.89 1.98
C ALA A 558 -3.10 -28.52 3.29
N ALA A 559 -2.39 -29.66 3.24
CA ALA A 559 -1.84 -30.31 4.43
C ALA A 559 -0.87 -29.39 5.19
N GLU A 560 0.01 -28.72 4.47
CA GLU A 560 1.02 -27.82 5.02
C GLU A 560 0.40 -26.56 5.63
N ILE A 561 -0.44 -25.84 4.88
CA ILE A 561 -1.04 -24.57 5.30
C ILE A 561 -2.02 -24.78 6.46
N TRP A 562 -2.90 -25.79 6.39
CA TRP A 562 -3.95 -25.99 7.40
C TRP A 562 -3.36 -26.44 8.73
N LYS A 563 -2.24 -27.16 8.73
CA LYS A 563 -1.55 -27.57 9.95
C LYS A 563 -0.72 -26.44 10.54
N PHE A 564 0.03 -25.75 9.68
CA PHE A 564 0.96 -24.70 10.10
C PHE A 564 0.26 -23.59 10.88
N LEU A 565 -0.83 -23.06 10.34
CA LEU A 565 -1.49 -21.88 10.89
C LEU A 565 -1.99 -22.08 12.34
N PRO A 566 -2.83 -23.08 12.66
CA PRO A 566 -3.26 -23.31 14.04
C PRO A 566 -2.13 -23.79 14.94
N GLN A 567 -1.14 -24.53 14.43
CA GLN A 567 0.02 -24.95 15.23
C GLN A 567 0.84 -23.74 15.71
N PHE A 568 1.06 -22.79 14.81
CA PHE A 568 1.82 -21.57 15.09
C PHE A 568 1.08 -20.66 16.07
N LEU A 569 -0.20 -20.37 15.81
CA LEU A 569 -1.00 -19.46 16.63
C LEU A 569 -1.40 -20.06 17.98
N ARG A 570 -1.46 -21.38 18.10
CA ARG A 570 -1.55 -22.05 19.41
C ARG A 570 -0.32 -21.78 20.29
N SER A 571 0.85 -21.63 19.66
CA SER A 571 2.13 -21.56 20.36
C SER A 571 2.60 -20.13 20.61
N PHE A 572 2.18 -19.18 19.78
CA PHE A 572 2.66 -17.80 19.80
C PHE A 572 1.54 -16.80 19.54
N HIS A 573 1.60 -15.67 20.25
CA HIS A 573 0.90 -14.45 19.87
C HIS A 573 1.80 -13.62 18.96
N ILE A 574 1.25 -13.07 17.88
CA ILE A 574 2.02 -12.30 16.89
C ILE A 574 1.37 -10.95 16.62
N GLU A 575 2.21 -9.94 16.39
CA GLU A 575 1.81 -8.58 16.06
C GLU A 575 2.73 -8.01 14.98
N LEU A 576 2.22 -7.11 14.15
CA LEU A 576 3.05 -6.41 13.16
C LEU A 576 3.93 -5.38 13.88
N ALA A 577 5.23 -5.39 13.58
CA ALA A 577 6.18 -4.40 14.10
C ALA A 577 5.77 -2.95 13.75
N ASN A 578 5.10 -2.76 12.62
CA ASN A 578 4.45 -1.50 12.25
C ASN A 578 3.02 -1.79 11.75
N PRO A 579 1.98 -1.63 12.59
CA PRO A 579 0.59 -1.89 12.20
C PRO A 579 0.08 -0.99 11.06
N LYS A 580 0.69 0.18 10.85
CA LYS A 580 0.32 1.12 9.78
C LYS A 580 1.01 0.84 8.45
N ALA A 581 2.04 0.00 8.43
CA ALA A 581 2.71 -0.38 7.19
C ALA A 581 1.79 -1.30 6.38
N GLU A 582 1.59 -0.97 5.10
CA GLU A 582 0.87 -1.82 4.15
C GLU A 582 1.85 -2.63 3.29
N TRP A 583 1.41 -3.78 2.79
CA TRP A 583 2.14 -4.50 1.77
C TRP A 583 2.24 -3.68 0.49
N ARG A 584 3.42 -3.68 -0.12
CA ARG A 584 3.63 -3.18 -1.47
C ARG A 584 3.62 -4.35 -2.43
N GLU A 585 2.65 -4.37 -3.32
CA GLU A 585 2.55 -5.34 -4.40
C GLU A 585 3.16 -4.77 -5.69
N ILE A 586 3.97 -5.56 -6.39
CA ILE A 586 4.57 -5.17 -7.67
C ILE A 586 4.17 -6.21 -8.72
N ASN A 587 3.42 -5.78 -9.74
CA ASN A 587 3.01 -6.66 -10.82
C ASN A 587 3.95 -6.55 -12.03
N TYR A 588 4.86 -7.51 -12.15
CA TYR A 588 5.87 -7.52 -13.21
C TYR A 588 5.35 -7.87 -14.62
N CYS A 589 4.06 -8.21 -14.78
CA CYS A 589 3.46 -8.37 -16.11
C CYS A 589 3.15 -7.04 -16.80
N TYR A 590 3.00 -5.94 -16.04
CA TYR A 590 2.44 -4.69 -16.56
C TYR A 590 3.25 -3.44 -16.20
N ASP A 591 4.04 -3.45 -15.11
CA ASP A 591 4.75 -2.25 -14.64
C ASP A 591 6.28 -2.39 -14.73
N ILE A 592 6.90 -1.48 -15.49
CA ILE A 592 8.35 -1.27 -15.48
C ILE A 592 8.62 -0.09 -14.54
N MET A 593 9.11 -0.38 -13.33
CA MET A 593 9.49 0.66 -12.38
C MET A 593 10.76 1.40 -12.82
N VAL A 594 10.75 2.72 -12.66
CA VAL A 594 11.88 3.61 -12.95
C VAL A 594 12.77 3.70 -11.71
N LYS A 595 14.05 3.35 -11.85
CA LYS A 595 15.00 3.40 -10.74
C LYS A 595 15.69 4.75 -10.66
N VAL A 596 15.68 5.33 -9.46
CA VAL A 596 16.14 6.67 -9.15
C VAL A 596 17.28 6.55 -8.14
N ALA A 597 18.51 6.89 -8.55
CA ALA A 597 19.63 6.94 -7.64
C ALA A 597 19.64 8.24 -6.83
N ILE A 598 19.68 8.15 -5.51
CA ILE A 598 19.78 9.29 -4.60
C ILE A 598 21.19 9.37 -4.02
N ALA A 599 22.03 10.22 -4.60
CA ALA A 599 23.35 10.51 -4.05
C ALA A 599 23.20 11.44 -2.84
N GLY A 600 23.71 11.02 -1.68
CA GLY A 600 23.45 11.75 -0.43
C GLY A 600 22.11 11.40 0.23
N GLY A 601 21.51 10.25 -0.09
CA GLY A 601 20.25 9.78 0.52
C GLY A 601 20.30 9.48 2.02
N THR A 602 21.49 9.54 2.66
CA THR A 602 21.65 9.52 4.13
C THR A 602 21.60 10.92 4.76
N GLY A 603 21.71 11.98 3.96
CA GLY A 603 21.68 13.37 4.42
C GLY A 603 20.26 13.94 4.45
N ASP A 604 20.14 15.15 4.99
CA ASP A 604 18.88 15.81 5.33
C ASP A 604 17.84 15.79 4.17
N VAL A 605 18.16 16.42 3.03
CA VAL A 605 17.26 16.49 1.87
C VAL A 605 17.14 15.13 1.17
N GLY A 606 18.26 14.43 0.99
CA GLY A 606 18.27 13.14 0.30
C GLY A 606 17.41 12.09 0.99
N ARG A 607 17.45 12.03 2.32
CA ARG A 607 16.63 11.11 3.13
C ARG A 607 15.14 11.42 3.00
N THR A 608 14.79 12.69 2.94
CA THR A 608 13.41 13.14 2.69
C THR A 608 12.91 12.60 1.34
N ILE A 609 13.71 12.74 0.28
CA ILE A 609 13.36 12.25 -1.07
C ILE A 609 13.25 10.73 -1.10
N VAL A 610 14.19 10.01 -0.46
CA VAL A 610 14.17 8.54 -0.38
C VAL A 610 12.87 8.04 0.25
N GLU A 611 12.43 8.67 1.35
CA GLU A 611 11.20 8.28 2.03
C GLU A 611 9.94 8.55 1.19
N VAL A 612 9.90 9.67 0.46
CA VAL A 612 8.76 9.95 -0.42
C VAL A 612 8.70 8.95 -1.58
N ILE A 613 9.83 8.63 -2.22
CA ILE A 613 9.88 7.65 -3.33
C ILE A 613 9.47 6.25 -2.88
N GLN A 614 9.74 5.85 -1.63
CA GLN A 614 9.34 4.53 -1.14
C GLN A 614 7.84 4.27 -1.19
N ASN A 615 7.06 5.34 -1.06
CA ASN A 615 5.61 5.29 -1.12
C ASN A 615 5.07 5.45 -2.54
N ASP A 616 5.93 5.59 -3.56
CA ASP A 616 5.54 5.71 -4.95
C ASP A 616 5.49 4.35 -5.66
N SER A 617 4.47 4.12 -6.49
CA SER A 617 4.24 2.85 -7.17
C SER A 617 5.05 2.70 -8.47
N LYS A 618 5.53 3.80 -9.07
CA LYS A 618 6.21 3.82 -10.37
C LYS A 618 7.73 3.92 -10.24
N HIS A 619 8.21 4.47 -9.13
CA HIS A 619 9.62 4.75 -8.90
C HIS A 619 10.22 3.89 -7.78
N GLU A 620 11.52 3.62 -7.88
CA GLU A 620 12.31 2.91 -6.88
C GLU A 620 13.54 3.74 -6.51
N ALA A 621 13.74 4.04 -5.23
CA ALA A 621 14.94 4.73 -4.77
C ALA A 621 16.11 3.76 -4.57
N ILE A 622 17.30 4.14 -5.01
CA ILE A 622 18.58 3.46 -4.70
C ILE A 622 19.53 4.49 -4.11
N VAL A 623 20.01 4.27 -2.89
CA VAL A 623 20.86 5.24 -2.19
C VAL A 623 22.32 5.02 -2.52
N LEU A 624 23.02 6.07 -2.97
CA LEU A 624 24.46 6.03 -3.24
C LEU A 624 25.26 6.66 -2.08
N THR A 625 26.15 5.88 -1.46
CA THR A 625 26.95 6.33 -0.30
C THR A 625 28.45 6.07 -0.49
N ARG A 626 29.32 6.85 0.18
CA ARG A 626 30.78 6.60 0.20
C ARG A 626 31.18 5.42 1.09
N LYS A 627 30.34 5.09 2.07
CA LYS A 627 30.58 4.06 3.08
C LYS A 627 29.30 3.27 3.33
N PRO A 628 29.38 2.00 3.78
CA PRO A 628 28.22 1.25 4.22
C PRO A 628 27.45 2.05 5.29
N SER A 629 26.13 2.12 5.17
CA SER A 629 25.26 2.70 6.20
C SER A 629 24.71 1.59 7.09
N GLN A 630 24.63 1.84 8.39
CA GLN A 630 23.92 0.98 9.34
C GLN A 630 22.45 1.42 9.55
N GLU A 631 22.07 2.59 9.02
CA GLU A 631 20.69 3.08 9.14
C GLU A 631 19.75 2.34 8.18
N GLN A 632 18.58 1.94 8.69
CA GLN A 632 17.49 1.43 7.85
C GLN A 632 16.86 2.60 7.10
N LEU A 633 17.29 2.78 5.85
CA LEU A 633 16.79 3.84 4.98
C LEU A 633 15.55 3.45 4.19
N GLY A 634 15.11 2.18 4.23
CA GLY A 634 13.98 1.65 3.45
C GLY A 634 14.24 1.47 1.94
N ALA A 635 15.48 1.71 1.49
CA ALA A 635 15.91 1.60 0.09
C ALA A 635 17.26 0.88 -0.01
N PRO A 636 17.54 0.16 -1.11
CA PRO A 636 18.85 -0.46 -1.34
C PRO A 636 19.98 0.56 -1.28
N VAL A 637 21.03 0.25 -0.53
CA VAL A 637 22.22 1.10 -0.38
C VAL A 637 23.36 0.53 -1.21
N VAL A 638 23.94 1.35 -2.08
CA VAL A 638 25.08 1.00 -2.92
C VAL A 638 26.26 1.89 -2.57
N VAL A 639 27.38 1.25 -2.19
CA VAL A 639 28.62 1.96 -1.89
C VAL A 639 29.34 2.31 -3.18
N VAL A 640 29.70 3.57 -3.35
CA VAL A 640 30.33 4.11 -4.56
C VAL A 640 31.57 4.95 -4.24
N ASP A 641 32.50 4.98 -5.19
CA ASP A 641 33.63 5.88 -5.19
C ASP A 641 33.34 7.08 -6.12
N TYR A 642 33.08 8.24 -5.54
CA TYR A 642 32.79 9.46 -6.31
C TYR A 642 34.00 10.06 -7.04
N THR A 643 35.20 9.52 -6.83
CA THR A 643 36.41 9.96 -7.53
C THR A 643 36.63 9.21 -8.85
N ASP A 644 35.99 8.04 -9.03
CA ASP A 644 36.13 7.19 -10.22
C ASP A 644 34.85 7.21 -11.07
N VAL A 645 34.86 8.04 -12.11
CA VAL A 645 33.77 8.16 -13.09
C VAL A 645 33.45 6.82 -13.76
N SER A 646 34.44 6.00 -14.09
CA SER A 646 34.21 4.73 -14.80
C SER A 646 33.57 3.67 -13.90
N SER A 647 33.89 3.69 -12.60
CA SER A 647 33.25 2.87 -11.58
C SER A 647 31.81 3.32 -11.31
N LEU A 648 31.60 4.64 -11.20
CA LEU A 648 30.26 5.22 -11.08
C LEU A 648 29.36 4.86 -12.26
N THR A 649 29.83 5.04 -13.51
CA THR A 649 29.05 4.70 -14.71
C THR A 649 28.62 3.23 -14.69
N ARG A 650 29.55 2.32 -14.39
CA ARG A 650 29.22 0.88 -14.25
C ARG A 650 28.20 0.64 -13.15
N THR A 651 28.32 1.32 -12.02
CA THR A 651 27.37 1.18 -10.91
C THR A 651 25.96 1.64 -11.32
N LEU A 652 25.85 2.76 -12.04
CA LEU A 652 24.58 3.27 -12.56
C LEU A 652 23.96 2.27 -13.55
N GLU A 653 24.79 1.69 -14.45
CA GLU A 653 24.33 0.72 -15.43
C GLU A 653 23.93 -0.64 -14.81
N ASP A 654 24.74 -1.18 -13.91
CA ASP A 654 24.51 -2.47 -13.24
C ASP A 654 23.25 -2.46 -12.37
N ASN A 655 22.82 -1.27 -11.94
CA ASN A 655 21.60 -1.08 -11.18
C ASN A 655 20.42 -0.60 -12.04
N ASP A 656 20.59 -0.43 -13.36
CA ASP A 656 19.58 0.12 -14.28
C ASP A 656 19.05 1.49 -13.84
N ILE A 657 19.92 2.39 -13.39
CA ILE A 657 19.55 3.74 -12.95
C ILE A 657 19.14 4.60 -14.15
N ASP A 658 17.88 5.01 -14.17
CA ASP A 658 17.31 5.90 -15.19
C ASP A 658 17.51 7.38 -14.81
N THR A 659 17.26 7.72 -13.55
CA THR A 659 17.36 9.10 -13.05
C THR A 659 18.32 9.19 -11.86
N VAL A 660 19.15 10.22 -11.82
CA VAL A 660 20.03 10.51 -10.68
C VAL A 660 19.60 11.82 -10.02
N ILE A 661 19.35 11.78 -8.71
CA ILE A 661 19.11 12.95 -7.88
C ILE A 661 20.30 13.12 -6.94
N CYS A 662 21.00 14.25 -7.06
CA CYS A 662 22.11 14.60 -6.19
C CYS A 662 21.60 15.46 -5.04
N ALA A 663 21.84 15.01 -3.81
CA ALA A 663 21.57 15.72 -2.56
C ALA A 663 22.82 15.68 -1.64
N LEU A 664 24.02 15.66 -2.24
CA LEU A 664 25.27 15.79 -1.50
C LEU A 664 25.38 17.21 -0.92
N GLY A 665 25.76 17.34 0.35
CA GLY A 665 25.88 18.65 1.00
C GLY A 665 26.94 19.55 0.35
N THR A 666 26.71 20.86 0.30
CA THR A 666 27.55 21.82 -0.45
C THR A 666 28.81 22.28 0.28
N SER A 667 29.02 21.86 1.54
CA SER A 667 30.15 22.28 2.39
C SER A 667 31.07 21.11 2.75
N GLY A 668 32.32 21.14 2.27
CA GLY A 668 33.39 20.18 2.62
C GLY A 668 34.34 19.85 1.46
N ASP A 669 35.58 19.48 1.78
CA ASP A 669 36.59 19.13 0.78
C ASP A 669 36.15 17.93 -0.07
N GLY A 670 36.14 18.10 -1.40
CA GLY A 670 35.85 17.03 -2.37
C GLY A 670 34.36 16.73 -2.64
N VAL A 671 33.42 17.56 -2.16
CA VAL A 671 31.99 17.38 -2.54
C VAL A 671 31.68 17.96 -3.93
N ASN A 672 32.30 19.09 -4.28
CA ASN A 672 32.14 19.70 -5.60
C ASN A 672 32.60 18.76 -6.71
N GLU A 673 33.77 18.14 -6.53
CA GLU A 673 34.31 17.16 -7.48
C GLU A 673 33.42 15.91 -7.57
N ALA A 674 32.84 15.46 -6.46
CA ALA A 674 31.96 14.31 -6.43
C ALA A 674 30.68 14.51 -7.26
N GLN A 675 30.04 15.68 -7.18
CA GLN A 675 28.86 15.99 -7.99
C GLN A 675 29.21 16.09 -9.48
N ILE A 676 30.32 16.74 -9.82
CA ILE A 676 30.79 16.87 -11.21
C ILE A 676 31.09 15.49 -11.81
N ASN A 677 31.77 14.61 -11.06
CA ASN A 677 32.05 13.25 -11.50
C ASN A 677 30.78 12.42 -11.63
N LEU A 678 29.78 12.63 -10.78
CA LEU A 678 28.48 11.97 -10.89
C LEU A 678 27.72 12.43 -12.14
N ILE A 679 27.78 13.71 -12.50
CA ILE A 679 27.21 14.25 -13.75
C ILE A 679 27.88 13.58 -14.96
N LYS A 680 29.22 13.56 -14.99
CA LYS A 680 29.99 12.90 -16.06
C LYS A 680 29.67 11.41 -16.17
N ALA A 681 29.58 10.72 -15.03
CA ALA A 681 29.26 9.30 -15.00
C ALA A 681 27.85 9.00 -15.51
N SER A 682 26.90 9.89 -15.19
CA SER A 682 25.51 9.84 -15.66
C SER A 682 25.42 10.08 -17.16
N ASP A 683 26.11 11.10 -17.70
CA ASP A 683 26.11 11.39 -19.15
C ASP A 683 26.83 10.30 -19.97
N ALA A 684 27.78 9.59 -19.35
CA ALA A 684 28.46 8.45 -19.95
C ALA A 684 27.65 7.14 -19.86
N SER A 685 26.64 7.07 -18.99
CA SER A 685 25.83 5.86 -18.78
C SER A 685 24.85 5.66 -19.93
N SER A 686 24.77 4.42 -20.44
CA SER A 686 23.76 4.04 -21.43
C SER A 686 22.34 3.92 -20.85
N LYS A 687 22.19 3.98 -19.53
CA LYS A 687 20.91 3.80 -18.82
C LYS A 687 20.35 5.10 -18.28
N THR A 688 21.22 6.01 -17.83
CA THR A 688 20.81 7.26 -17.18
C THR A 688 20.37 8.29 -18.21
N LYS A 689 19.17 8.83 -18.02
CA LYS A 689 18.55 9.81 -18.92
C LYS A 689 18.33 11.16 -18.26
N ARG A 690 18.22 11.19 -16.93
CA ARG A 690 17.83 12.39 -16.18
C ARG A 690 18.73 12.66 -15.00
N PHE A 691 18.92 13.94 -14.69
CA PHE A 691 19.76 14.38 -13.58
C PHE A 691 19.17 15.59 -12.84
N VAL A 692 19.20 15.55 -11.51
CA VAL A 692 18.89 16.69 -10.63
C VAL A 692 20.15 17.03 -9.83
N PRO A 693 20.73 18.24 -9.98
CA PRO A 693 21.88 18.66 -9.19
C PRO A 693 21.49 18.97 -7.75
N SER A 694 22.48 18.96 -6.85
CA SER A 694 22.31 19.35 -5.44
C SER A 694 22.12 20.85 -5.32
N CYS A 695 20.90 21.28 -5.62
CA CYS A 695 20.40 22.63 -5.47
C CYS A 695 18.91 22.51 -5.10
N PHE A 696 18.62 22.82 -3.83
CA PHE A 696 17.27 22.84 -3.27
C PHE A 696 17.10 24.16 -2.53
N ALA A 697 17.08 25.27 -3.28
CA ALA A 697 17.12 26.62 -2.76
C ALA A 697 16.65 27.65 -3.82
N ILE A 698 16.88 28.93 -3.58
CA ILE A 698 16.69 30.01 -4.55
C ILE A 698 17.74 29.96 -5.69
N SER A 699 17.46 30.67 -6.79
CA SER A 699 18.43 30.82 -7.88
C SER A 699 19.58 31.75 -7.45
N TYR A 700 20.82 31.35 -7.72
CA TYR A 700 22.02 32.13 -7.35
C TYR A 700 22.55 32.93 -8.55
N PRO A 701 22.84 34.24 -8.39
CA PRO A 701 23.41 35.03 -9.48
C PRO A 701 24.89 34.64 -9.74
N ARG A 702 25.33 34.78 -11.00
CA ARG A 702 26.66 34.31 -11.45
C ARG A 702 27.82 35.24 -11.05
N ASP A 703 27.57 36.53 -10.84
CA ASP A 703 28.60 37.58 -10.70
C ASP A 703 28.77 38.10 -9.27
N ASN A 704 28.64 37.24 -8.26
CA ASN A 704 28.51 37.70 -6.86
C ASN A 704 29.85 37.75 -6.10
N GLY A 705 30.92 37.23 -6.69
CA GLY A 705 32.25 37.16 -6.07
C GLY A 705 32.34 36.30 -4.81
N ASN A 706 31.32 35.48 -4.51
CA ASN A 706 31.26 34.66 -3.30
C ASN A 706 31.57 33.17 -3.60
N PRO A 707 32.66 32.61 -3.04
CA PRO A 707 33.05 31.21 -3.24
C PRO A 707 32.00 30.17 -2.81
N MET A 708 31.01 30.55 -1.99
CA MET A 708 29.94 29.67 -1.54
C MET A 708 29.07 29.14 -2.68
N PHE A 709 28.95 29.89 -3.79
CA PHE A 709 28.09 29.53 -4.93
C PHE A 709 28.84 28.84 -6.08
N ASP A 710 30.17 28.74 -6.01
CA ASP A 710 30.99 28.15 -7.07
C ASP A 710 30.60 26.68 -7.34
N SER A 711 30.24 25.94 -6.29
CA SER A 711 29.79 24.55 -6.37
C SER A 711 28.54 24.38 -7.24
N TYR A 712 27.58 25.29 -7.08
CA TYR A 712 26.35 25.35 -7.85
C TYR A 712 26.65 25.72 -9.31
N ILE A 713 27.41 26.80 -9.53
CA ILE A 713 27.71 27.30 -10.88
C ILE A 713 28.45 26.24 -11.70
N LEU A 714 29.46 25.59 -11.11
CA LEU A 714 30.24 24.54 -11.78
C LEU A 714 29.37 23.34 -12.17
N ALA A 715 28.43 22.94 -11.33
CA ALA A 715 27.53 21.82 -11.63
C ALA A 715 26.59 22.12 -12.79
N ILE A 716 26.03 23.34 -12.82
CA ILE A 716 25.19 23.79 -13.93
C ILE A 716 26.00 23.90 -15.23
N ASP A 717 27.21 24.47 -15.16
CA ASP A 717 28.08 24.57 -16.34
C ASP A 717 28.52 23.20 -16.87
N GLU A 718 28.65 22.18 -16.01
CA GLU A 718 28.91 20.80 -16.45
C GLU A 718 27.66 20.15 -17.05
N LEU A 719 26.47 20.32 -16.45
CA LEU A 719 25.20 19.83 -17.00
C LEU A 719 24.91 20.41 -18.39
N LYS A 720 25.23 21.69 -18.62
CA LYS A 720 25.10 22.34 -19.93
C LYS A 720 26.03 21.77 -21.01
N LYS A 721 27.10 21.05 -20.64
CA LYS A 721 27.98 20.34 -21.59
C LYS A 721 27.44 18.95 -21.96
N SER A 722 26.56 18.37 -21.13
CA SER A 722 25.96 17.06 -21.38
C SER A 722 25.17 17.09 -22.69
N LYS A 723 25.25 15.98 -23.44
CA LYS A 723 24.53 15.82 -24.71
C LYS A 723 23.35 14.86 -24.59
N SER A 724 23.30 14.06 -23.54
CA SER A 724 22.35 12.96 -23.38
C SER A 724 21.37 13.15 -22.22
N LEU A 725 21.73 13.91 -21.19
CA LEU A 725 20.92 14.08 -19.99
C LEU A 725 19.90 15.20 -20.15
N LYS A 726 18.66 14.91 -19.81
CA LYS A 726 17.69 15.93 -19.39
C LYS A 726 17.97 16.29 -17.93
N TRP A 727 17.89 17.56 -17.57
CA TRP A 727 18.16 17.97 -16.19
C TRP A 727 17.27 19.13 -15.78
N THR A 728 17.03 19.24 -14.47
CA THR A 728 16.26 20.32 -13.87
C THR A 728 16.87 20.72 -12.54
N VAL A 729 16.82 22.01 -12.22
CA VAL A 729 17.26 22.58 -10.95
C VAL A 729 16.03 22.86 -10.09
N VAL A 730 15.99 22.33 -8.87
CA VAL A 730 14.84 22.49 -7.98
C VAL A 730 14.94 23.80 -7.20
N HIS A 731 14.00 24.70 -7.46
CA HIS A 731 13.83 25.96 -6.77
C HIS A 731 12.62 25.91 -5.83
N ASN A 732 12.88 25.74 -4.54
CA ASN A 732 11.84 25.63 -3.50
C ASN A 732 11.82 26.78 -2.49
N GLY A 733 12.68 27.79 -2.65
CA GLY A 733 12.80 28.91 -1.72
C GLY A 733 13.46 28.49 -0.40
N ILE A 734 12.82 28.81 0.71
CA ILE A 734 13.31 28.52 2.06
C ILE A 734 12.56 27.29 2.60
N PHE A 735 13.26 26.38 3.29
CA PHE A 735 12.58 25.27 3.93
C PHE A 735 11.74 25.72 5.13
N LEU A 736 10.45 25.35 5.15
CA LEU A 736 9.54 25.61 6.26
C LEU A 736 10.03 24.95 7.56
N ASP A 737 10.71 23.80 7.41
CA ASP A 737 11.26 22.99 8.48
C ASP A 737 12.05 23.79 9.51
N TYR A 738 12.85 24.77 9.07
CA TYR A 738 13.74 25.55 9.93
C TYR A 738 13.03 26.27 11.07
N PHE A 739 11.72 26.52 10.94
CA PHE A 739 10.90 27.24 11.94
C PHE A 739 10.15 26.30 12.90
N ALA A 740 10.21 24.98 12.70
CA ALA A 740 9.48 24.00 13.52
C ALA A 740 10.23 22.69 13.74
N ILE A 741 11.58 22.72 13.70
CA ILE A 741 12.39 21.52 13.93
C ILE A 741 12.10 20.94 15.32
N GLY A 742 11.84 19.64 15.37
CA GLY A 742 11.45 18.92 16.58
C GLY A 742 9.95 18.96 16.89
N ARG A 743 9.18 19.80 16.18
CA ARG A 743 7.70 19.89 16.29
C ARG A 743 6.97 19.37 15.05
N ILE A 744 7.61 19.41 13.88
CA ILE A 744 7.21 18.66 12.68
C ILE A 744 8.26 17.61 12.31
N LYS A 745 7.83 16.61 11.55
CA LYS A 745 8.76 15.63 10.98
C LYS A 745 9.72 16.34 10.03
N SER A 746 11.01 16.23 10.29
CA SER A 746 12.05 16.78 9.43
C SER A 746 13.35 16.01 9.62
N TYR A 747 14.17 15.95 8.56
CA TYR A 747 15.55 15.48 8.61
C TYR A 747 16.56 16.62 8.52
N LEU A 748 16.10 17.87 8.38
CA LEU A 748 16.95 19.05 8.33
C LEU A 748 17.51 19.41 9.72
N LYS A 749 18.69 20.02 9.71
CA LYS A 749 19.30 20.57 10.93
C LYS A 749 18.76 21.98 11.24
N PRO A 750 18.74 22.38 12.53
CA PRO A 750 18.36 23.72 12.95
C PRO A 750 19.15 24.81 12.22
N HIS A 751 18.43 25.69 11.52
CA HIS A 751 19.00 26.85 10.84
C HIS A 751 18.10 28.09 11.03
N PRO A 752 18.13 28.73 12.22
CA PRO A 752 17.34 29.94 12.47
C PRO A 752 17.83 31.08 11.60
N LEU A 753 17.00 31.49 10.65
CA LEU A 753 17.28 32.62 9.76
C LEU A 753 16.92 33.93 10.45
N VAL A 754 15.64 34.33 10.35
CA VAL A 754 15.17 35.69 10.69
C VAL A 754 14.07 35.72 11.76
N ILE A 755 13.51 34.57 12.13
CA ILE A 755 12.44 34.45 13.14
C ILE A 755 12.80 33.32 14.11
N ASP A 756 12.77 33.64 15.40
CA ASP A 756 12.95 32.74 16.53
C ASP A 756 11.64 32.64 17.31
N ILE A 757 10.82 31.64 16.93
CA ILE A 757 9.46 31.46 17.49
C ILE A 757 9.52 31.10 18.97
N GLU A 758 10.48 30.25 19.36
CA GLU A 758 10.64 29.77 20.74
C GLU A 758 10.94 30.94 21.70
N HIS A 759 11.77 31.90 21.28
CA HIS A 759 12.12 33.07 22.08
C HIS A 759 11.26 34.30 21.79
N ARG A 760 10.33 34.22 20.82
CA ARG A 760 9.43 35.30 20.41
C ARG A 760 10.17 36.54 19.92
N MET A 761 11.23 36.34 19.14
CA MET A 761 12.06 37.40 18.58
C MET A 761 12.15 37.27 17.06
N ALA A 762 12.25 38.39 16.35
CA ALA A 762 12.46 38.43 14.91
C ALA A 762 13.45 39.54 14.53
N ALA A 763 14.39 39.21 13.65
CA ALA A 763 15.34 40.11 13.03
C ALA A 763 15.06 40.10 11.53
N LEU A 764 14.26 41.06 11.06
CA LEU A 764 13.72 41.06 9.71
C LEU A 764 14.61 41.88 8.76
N PRO A 765 14.95 41.36 7.57
CA PRO A 765 15.75 42.09 6.60
C PRO A 765 14.94 43.22 5.94
N GLY A 766 15.53 44.42 5.88
CA GLY A 766 14.92 45.59 5.26
C GLY A 766 13.63 46.02 5.98
N SER A 767 12.50 46.08 5.25
CA SER A 767 11.18 46.38 5.85
C SER A 767 10.39 45.13 6.24
N GLY A 768 10.85 43.93 5.88
CA GLY A 768 10.11 42.68 6.05
C GLY A 768 8.91 42.48 5.09
N ASP A 769 8.63 43.43 4.18
CA ASP A 769 7.47 43.39 3.27
C ASP A 769 7.73 42.69 1.94
N ILE A 770 8.94 42.21 1.71
CA ILE A 770 9.29 41.49 0.48
C ILE A 770 8.79 40.04 0.62
N PRO A 771 7.94 39.55 -0.30
CA PRO A 771 7.44 38.18 -0.23
C PRO A 771 8.58 37.17 -0.43
N VAL A 772 8.54 36.11 0.38
CA VAL A 772 9.47 34.98 0.30
C VAL A 772 8.68 33.67 0.10
N THR A 773 9.20 32.80 -0.75
CA THR A 773 8.66 31.45 -0.92
C THR A 773 9.20 30.54 0.18
N ILE A 774 8.30 29.90 0.91
CA ILE A 774 8.61 28.95 1.98
C ILE A 774 7.95 27.61 1.65
N THR A 775 8.72 26.54 1.63
CA THR A 775 8.26 25.21 1.19
C THR A 775 8.69 24.14 2.17
N TYR A 776 7.77 23.28 2.60
CA TYR A 776 8.10 22.15 3.46
C TYR A 776 8.90 21.09 2.69
N SER A 777 9.96 20.54 3.30
CA SER A 777 10.88 19.60 2.67
C SER A 777 10.20 18.37 2.06
N PHE A 778 9.21 17.79 2.74
CA PHE A 778 8.45 16.64 2.23
C PHE A 778 7.55 17.02 1.05
N ASP A 779 7.02 18.26 1.00
CA ASP A 779 6.20 18.69 -0.13
C ASP A 779 7.05 18.96 -1.36
N MET A 780 8.23 19.55 -1.19
CA MET A 780 9.23 19.63 -2.26
C MET A 780 9.54 18.24 -2.82
N ALA A 781 9.78 17.25 -1.94
CA ALA A 781 10.05 15.89 -2.37
C ALA A 781 8.85 15.26 -3.10
N LYS A 782 7.60 15.48 -2.67
CA LYS A 782 6.40 15.00 -3.37
C LYS A 782 6.29 15.56 -4.79
N PHE A 783 6.49 16.86 -4.95
CA PHE A 783 6.47 17.50 -6.26
C PHE A 783 7.61 16.97 -7.15
N LEU A 784 8.83 16.86 -6.62
CA LEU A 784 9.96 16.31 -7.35
C LEU A 784 9.71 14.87 -7.82
N VAL A 785 9.11 14.02 -6.98
CA VAL A 785 8.76 12.64 -7.34
C VAL A 785 7.68 12.63 -8.44
N ALA A 786 6.68 13.51 -8.35
CA ALA A 786 5.67 13.64 -9.39
C ALA A 786 6.27 14.13 -10.73
N GLU A 787 7.31 14.97 -10.70
CA GLU A 787 8.00 15.43 -11.90
C GLU A 787 8.80 14.34 -12.62
N LEU A 788 9.16 13.25 -11.93
CA LEU A 788 9.83 12.11 -12.56
C LEU A 788 8.95 11.46 -13.66
N ASP A 789 7.63 11.58 -13.55
CA ASP A 789 6.66 11.10 -14.55
C ASP A 789 6.58 11.99 -15.80
N LEU A 790 7.12 13.21 -15.77
CA LEU A 790 6.99 14.16 -16.88
C LEU A 790 7.96 13.83 -18.01
N GLU A 791 7.45 13.71 -19.24
CA GLU A 791 8.29 13.52 -20.43
C GLU A 791 9.22 14.71 -20.69
N ASP A 792 8.74 15.92 -20.40
CA ASP A 792 9.47 17.17 -20.57
C ASP A 792 9.96 17.72 -19.23
N TRP A 793 11.25 18.07 -19.18
CA TRP A 793 11.93 18.57 -18.00
C TRP A 793 12.44 19.98 -18.28
N PRO A 794 11.86 21.01 -17.66
CA PRO A 794 12.41 22.36 -17.76
C PRO A 794 13.76 22.42 -17.04
N GLU A 795 14.66 23.32 -17.47
CA GLU A 795 15.95 23.53 -16.77
C GLU A 795 15.76 23.99 -15.32
N GLU A 796 14.61 24.62 -15.01
CA GLU A 796 14.21 25.05 -13.67
C GLU A 796 12.86 24.44 -13.28
N SER A 797 12.83 23.75 -12.15
CA SER A 797 11.64 23.24 -11.48
C SER A 797 11.32 24.15 -10.30
N ARG A 798 10.26 24.95 -10.42
CA ARG A 798 9.88 25.96 -9.42
C ARG A 798 8.68 25.49 -8.59
N ILE A 799 8.97 25.17 -7.34
CA ILE A 799 8.02 24.63 -6.36
C ILE A 799 7.82 25.68 -5.26
N ALA A 800 6.57 25.95 -4.88
CA ALA A 800 6.29 26.85 -3.77
C ALA A 800 5.25 26.25 -2.82
N GLY A 801 5.53 26.28 -1.52
CA GLY A 801 4.54 25.93 -0.51
C GLY A 801 3.62 27.10 -0.21
N ASP A 802 4.20 28.16 0.34
CA ASP A 802 3.53 29.40 0.71
C ASP A 802 4.37 30.60 0.25
N ILE A 803 3.71 31.70 -0.11
CA ILE A 803 4.40 32.94 -0.55
C ILE A 803 3.88 34.07 0.33
N ILE A 804 4.65 34.42 1.36
CA ILE A 804 4.26 35.40 2.38
C ILE A 804 5.39 36.37 2.68
N THR A 805 5.05 37.51 3.27
CA THR A 805 6.04 38.45 3.81
C THR A 805 6.51 38.01 5.20
N TRP A 806 7.70 38.46 5.61
CA TRP A 806 8.17 38.20 6.98
C TRP A 806 7.25 38.84 8.03
N ASN A 807 6.69 40.01 7.74
CA ASN A 807 5.69 40.66 8.59
C ASN A 807 4.43 39.80 8.75
N GLU A 808 3.93 39.18 7.67
CA GLU A 808 2.81 38.24 7.75
C GLU A 808 3.16 36.97 8.53
N PHE A 809 4.36 36.43 8.35
CA PHE A 809 4.84 35.28 9.12
C PHE A 809 4.79 35.60 10.62
N VAL A 810 5.40 36.71 11.04
CA VAL A 810 5.41 37.13 12.46
C VAL A 810 3.98 37.29 12.98
N ARG A 811 3.08 37.94 12.23
CA ARG A 811 1.67 38.08 12.63
C ARG A 811 1.00 36.71 12.86
N LEU A 812 1.19 35.75 11.95
CA LEU A 812 0.65 34.40 12.09
C LEU A 812 1.24 33.68 13.31
N ALA A 813 2.55 33.86 13.57
CA ALA A 813 3.21 33.27 14.73
C ALA A 813 2.69 33.88 16.05
N GLU A 814 2.44 35.20 16.10
CA GLU A 814 1.81 35.86 17.24
C GLU A 814 0.39 35.34 17.48
N GLU A 815 -0.39 35.10 16.43
CA GLU A 815 -1.75 34.53 16.54
C GLU A 815 -1.74 33.11 17.10
N ALA A 816 -0.84 32.25 16.58
CA ALA A 816 -0.70 30.86 17.01
C ALA A 816 -0.22 30.76 18.47
N THR A 817 0.86 31.45 18.82
CA THR A 817 1.44 31.47 20.17
C THR A 817 0.65 32.30 21.18
N GLY A 818 -0.21 33.21 20.72
CA GLY A 818 -0.96 34.15 21.56
C GLY A 818 -0.10 35.22 22.23
N SER A 819 1.13 35.43 21.78
CA SER A 819 2.09 36.37 22.38
C SER A 819 2.70 37.30 21.34
N LYS A 820 3.04 38.54 21.74
CA LYS A 820 3.73 39.51 20.88
C LYS A 820 5.21 39.19 20.74
N PHE A 821 5.76 39.46 19.55
CA PHE A 821 7.17 39.24 19.25
C PHE A 821 7.97 40.54 19.37
N GLU A 822 9.22 40.44 19.81
CA GLU A 822 10.17 41.54 19.71
C GLU A 822 10.74 41.56 18.28
N VAL A 823 10.39 42.60 17.51
CA VAL A 823 10.77 42.72 16.11
C VAL A 823 11.81 43.82 15.93
N THR A 824 12.93 43.46 15.33
CA THR A 824 14.01 44.35 14.90
C THR A 824 14.18 44.27 13.39
N PHE A 825 14.66 45.36 12.77
CA PHE A 825 14.89 45.42 11.33
C PHE A 825 16.37 45.62 11.04
N ASP A 826 16.91 44.75 10.18
CA ASP A 826 18.29 44.83 9.71
C ASP A 826 18.32 45.55 8.36
N ASP A 827 18.83 46.78 8.38
CA ASP A 827 18.92 47.60 7.17
C ASP A 827 20.01 47.10 6.20
N GLU A 828 19.86 47.45 4.92
CA GLU A 828 20.75 47.00 3.85
C GLU A 828 22.22 47.38 4.10
N GLU A 829 22.50 48.53 4.72
CA GLU A 829 23.86 48.98 4.99
C GLU A 829 24.51 48.17 6.13
N LYS A 830 23.72 47.76 7.12
CA LYS A 830 24.15 46.82 8.16
C LYS A 830 24.50 45.46 7.56
N LEU A 831 23.65 44.92 6.71
CA LEU A 831 23.90 43.62 6.09
C LEU A 831 25.10 43.64 5.13
N LYS A 832 25.34 44.75 4.40
CA LYS A 832 26.55 44.95 3.57
C LYS A 832 27.85 44.95 4.37
N ARG A 833 27.80 45.27 5.67
CA ARG A 833 28.95 45.15 6.59
C ARG A 833 29.11 43.74 7.17
N SER A 834 28.33 42.76 6.71
CA SER A 834 28.29 41.39 7.24
C SER A 834 27.83 41.32 8.70
N GLU A 835 26.97 42.25 9.11
CA GLU A 835 26.40 42.33 10.46
C GLU A 835 24.91 41.93 10.42
N ILE A 836 24.45 41.11 11.38
CA ILE A 836 23.04 40.79 11.60
C ILE A 836 22.65 41.03 13.07
N THR A 837 21.36 41.23 13.35
CA THR A 837 20.83 41.15 14.72
C THR A 837 20.83 39.69 15.17
N GLU A 838 21.61 39.39 16.21
CA GLU A 838 21.75 38.03 16.72
C GLU A 838 20.49 37.59 17.47
N LEU A 839 19.86 36.50 17.02
CA LEU A 839 18.72 35.88 17.69
C LEU A 839 19.20 34.81 18.71
N PRO A 840 18.48 34.59 19.83
CA PRO A 840 18.91 33.64 20.86
C PRO A 840 19.19 32.22 20.34
N PHE A 841 18.33 31.69 19.48
CA PHE A 841 18.47 30.34 18.93
C PHE A 841 19.65 30.20 17.93
N GLN A 842 20.15 31.29 17.34
CA GLN A 842 21.31 31.28 16.44
C GLN A 842 22.60 30.87 17.16
N LYS A 843 22.68 31.00 18.49
CA LYS A 843 23.85 30.59 19.27
C LYS A 843 24.17 29.09 19.15
N ILE A 844 23.17 28.27 18.81
CA ILE A 844 23.35 26.84 18.55
C ILE A 844 24.24 26.62 17.32
N ALA A 845 24.15 27.48 16.29
CA ALA A 845 24.96 27.35 15.08
C ALA A 845 26.47 27.53 15.36
N TYR A 846 26.82 28.29 16.41
CA TYR A 846 28.21 28.56 16.80
C TYR A 846 28.95 27.32 17.32
N ILE A 847 28.21 26.26 17.67
CA ILE A 847 28.80 24.96 18.02
C ILE A 847 29.48 24.33 16.79
N SER A 848 28.94 24.57 15.59
CA SER A 848 29.40 23.95 14.34
C SER A 848 30.30 24.82 13.46
N GLN A 849 30.28 26.14 13.65
CA GLN A 849 31.06 27.09 12.85
C GLN A 849 31.35 28.39 13.61
N PRO A 850 32.45 29.11 13.31
CA PRO A 850 32.75 30.39 13.95
C PRO A 850 31.63 31.41 13.77
N LYS A 851 31.40 32.23 14.81
CA LYS A 851 30.34 33.25 14.82
C LYS A 851 30.44 34.20 13.63
N GLU A 852 31.64 34.66 13.31
CA GLU A 852 31.89 35.62 12.23
C GLU A 852 31.54 35.02 10.86
N VAL A 853 31.79 33.72 10.67
CA VAL A 853 31.47 33.00 9.43
C VAL A 853 29.96 32.82 9.29
N PHE A 854 29.28 32.43 10.38
CA PHE A 854 27.82 32.31 10.38
C PHE A 854 27.12 33.65 10.14
N GLN A 855 27.57 34.71 10.81
CA GLN A 855 26.99 36.04 10.66
C GLN A 855 27.22 36.60 9.25
N ALA A 856 28.41 36.42 8.67
CA ALA A 856 28.66 36.81 7.29
C ALA A 856 27.80 36.04 6.28
N GLY A 857 27.60 34.72 6.48
CA GLY A 857 26.72 33.91 5.64
C GLY A 857 25.24 34.30 5.77
N SER A 858 24.78 34.58 6.99
CA SER A 858 23.40 35.00 7.27
C SER A 858 23.11 36.40 6.72
N ALA A 859 24.05 37.35 6.88
CA ALA A 859 23.94 38.70 6.31
C ALA A 859 23.81 38.66 4.78
N LEU A 860 24.59 37.79 4.12
CA LEU A 860 24.48 37.58 2.68
C LEU A 860 23.13 37.01 2.28
N PHE A 861 22.64 36.00 3.01
CA PHE A 861 21.33 35.43 2.76
C PHE A 861 20.23 36.49 2.93
N GLU A 862 20.28 37.28 3.99
CA GLU A 862 19.35 38.37 4.26
C GLU A 862 19.40 39.46 3.17
N LEU A 863 20.58 39.83 2.67
CA LEU A 863 20.71 40.71 1.50
C LEU A 863 20.03 40.15 0.27
N MET A 864 20.18 38.85 0.01
CA MET A 864 19.50 38.19 -1.11
C MET A 864 17.98 38.23 -0.93
N THR A 865 17.48 38.22 0.31
CA THR A 865 16.04 38.34 0.54
C THR A 865 15.45 39.71 0.19
N LEU A 866 16.30 40.72 -0.01
CA LEU A 866 15.88 42.05 -0.46
C LEU A 866 15.61 42.13 -1.97
N ASP A 867 15.97 41.10 -2.75
CA ASP A 867 15.58 41.01 -4.16
C ASP A 867 14.29 40.19 -4.33
N ARG A 868 13.17 40.88 -4.55
CA ARG A 868 11.86 40.27 -4.80
C ARG A 868 11.89 39.23 -5.92
N LYS A 869 12.68 39.43 -6.97
CA LYS A 869 12.70 38.49 -8.12
C LYS A 869 13.37 37.17 -7.76
N MET A 870 14.23 37.16 -6.74
CA MET A 870 14.93 35.96 -6.29
C MET A 870 14.11 35.15 -5.30
N MET A 871 13.34 35.81 -4.43
CA MET A 871 12.68 35.15 -3.30
C MET A 871 11.24 34.71 -3.55
N ALA A 872 10.49 35.43 -4.39
CA ALA A 872 9.10 35.10 -4.70
C ALA A 872 9.04 34.17 -5.92
N ILE A 873 9.36 32.89 -5.70
CA ILE A 873 9.36 31.86 -6.73
C ILE A 873 7.91 31.52 -7.10
N PRO A 874 7.52 31.63 -8.38
CA PRO A 874 6.16 31.27 -8.81
C PRO A 874 5.93 29.75 -8.72
N PRO A 875 4.71 29.30 -8.34
CA PRO A 875 4.35 27.89 -8.18
C PRO A 875 4.11 27.18 -9.53
N GLU A 876 5.08 27.20 -10.43
CA GLU A 876 4.92 26.67 -11.80
C GLU A 876 4.66 25.15 -11.78
N VAL A 877 5.40 24.40 -10.96
CA VAL A 877 5.26 22.94 -10.82
C VAL A 877 3.94 22.57 -10.14
N ASN A 878 3.54 23.32 -9.11
CA ASN A 878 2.28 23.08 -8.39
C ASN A 878 1.07 23.06 -9.35
N SER A 879 1.08 23.93 -10.36
CA SER A 879 -0.02 24.01 -11.35
C SER A 879 -0.18 22.74 -12.19
N ARG A 880 0.88 21.95 -12.35
CA ARG A 880 0.86 20.66 -13.07
C ARG A 880 0.33 19.52 -12.20
N PHE A 881 0.37 19.68 -10.87
CA PHE A 881 -0.01 18.64 -9.91
C PHE A 881 -0.96 19.20 -8.83
N PRO A 882 -2.20 19.59 -9.19
CA PRO A 882 -3.14 20.22 -8.27
C PRO A 882 -3.57 19.32 -7.10
N ASN A 883 -3.34 18.01 -7.20
CA ASN A 883 -3.66 17.03 -6.16
C ASN A 883 -2.65 17.05 -4.99
N ILE A 884 -1.45 17.62 -5.19
CA ILE A 884 -0.44 17.77 -4.14
C ILE A 884 -0.66 19.13 -3.48
N GLN A 885 -1.21 19.13 -2.27
CA GLN A 885 -1.44 20.34 -1.48
C GLN A 885 -0.25 20.55 -0.53
N PRO A 886 0.55 21.60 -0.71
CA PRO A 886 1.67 21.88 0.18
C PRO A 886 1.19 22.45 1.51
N MET A 887 1.93 22.17 2.58
CA MET A 887 1.70 22.74 3.90
C MET A 887 2.01 24.24 3.90
N THR A 888 1.03 25.02 4.36
CA THR A 888 1.17 26.47 4.53
C THR A 888 1.88 26.82 5.84
N VAL A 889 2.41 28.05 5.93
CA VAL A 889 3.03 28.55 7.17
C VAL A 889 2.01 28.56 8.31
N LYS A 890 0.77 28.96 8.02
CA LYS A 890 -0.31 28.99 9.00
C LYS A 890 -0.64 27.60 9.55
N GLU A 891 -0.73 26.59 8.70
CA GLU A 891 -1.02 25.21 9.14
C GLU A 891 0.09 24.64 10.00
N MET A 892 1.36 24.88 9.63
CA MET A 892 2.50 24.51 10.47
C MET A 892 2.41 25.18 11.84
N LEU A 893 2.13 26.49 11.88
CA LEU A 893 2.01 27.25 13.14
C LEU A 893 0.84 26.75 14.00
N ASP A 894 -0.32 26.52 13.39
CA ASP A 894 -1.52 25.99 14.05
C ASP A 894 -1.24 24.59 14.64
N CYS A 895 -0.51 23.73 13.92
CA CYS A 895 -0.18 22.38 14.37
C CYS A 895 0.84 22.37 15.52
N CYS A 896 1.91 23.16 15.40
CA CYS A 896 3.07 23.05 16.29
C CYS A 896 3.02 23.95 17.53
N TRP A 897 2.27 25.04 17.48
CA TRP A 897 2.34 26.12 18.48
C TRP A 897 0.99 26.50 19.09
N ARG A 898 -0.14 26.15 18.47
CA ARG A 898 -1.47 26.46 19.00
C ARG A 898 -1.94 25.51 20.10
N ALA A 899 -1.41 24.29 20.14
CA ALA A 899 -1.75 23.28 21.15
C ALA A 899 -1.30 23.66 22.57
N GLU A 900 -0.38 24.62 22.74
CA GLU A 900 0.04 25.14 24.05
C GLU A 900 -1.01 26.04 24.73
N LYS A 901 -2.18 26.26 24.09
CA LYS A 901 -3.37 26.93 24.69
C LYS A 901 -4.34 25.99 25.41
N ALA A 902 -4.18 24.67 25.31
CA ALA A 902 -5.10 23.68 25.91
C ALA A 902 -4.64 23.22 27.30
#